data_AF-A0AAD3RAW9-F1
#
_entry.id   AF-A0AAD3RAW9-F1
#
_cell.length_a   1.000
_cell.length_b   1.000
_cell.length_c   1.000
_cell.angle_alpha   90.00
_cell.angle_beta   90.00
_cell.angle_gamma   90.00
#
_symmetry.space_group_name_H-M   'P 1'
#
loop_
_entity.id
_entity.type
_entity.pdbx_description
1 polymer ?
#
loop_
_entity_poly.entity_id
_entity_poly.type
_entity_poly.pdbx_seq_one_letter_code
_entity_poly.pdbx_strand_id
1 'polypeptide(L)'
;MAVNWADRISAFSLSPSRFLSGTTAEAFLAELLRELRDDKASFSVKVLLSSPLCEYPTLLCPSDAVGEETALELMSVFAQCPPRYVQFRCHLLLDLTSVLVCTSCVSSCSRASQDFLDLLLQISQDTSDLHCDGALHSLRATACDCLWELEACSPGLLSQHIELFSGLRQQQTSRFHQAYAGLHTLVLRNAVYKLTQETGAGAEKLKALLGGNTSVAWEADQDSGLTNNKNSTIPSFILGPMGMVPTLQTGSDCKELRSVLSSLLEESYLLTPLCQAALLHRLTEVVAMVPGVPPAIFRAQLLRLLGTSKVCLLHSTLLMKCAFTDSLFSAEDEAFILKRLVVLSQHPLLSTPEKLFYMDCILHFPENRPISCGDSDETLPVLLTPQLASALVPTVFNDSATMLARLNLLSLVYLEEGEEGEGEGEEGRGLAYLYEHLTALLHIVENGGSRETIVTFFRAAFLFLLNFYHMEHYSNSLIEKVCKLYLHHTQLAPHIISLADQTQDRLSESNWAVQLLKALQRVITEAPLAQLTLQDLRWHLKMLARVAEEGKIPQHSTLGFLSSVITPSSSSLCVSGDWRLGNSVLGVCRRLLVHPSLDSLLIPLADILQHLTCCYGDTDIQDHARLYYTILTTLSREKLAGVLAQGTAEGGRQVTKRSLSCIMAESEGLTSMLTIHQMEKAIFNVVEHWNPTELFSIRLHFNLTDDHYEELDDISVPCLIRERPSPVVKLRLKPRRPYPTTLHASTIFTTQDGLSWHSILPDIHVAFQQDFMPVPAPPAWGQGSKLNLFERLWDEFCSESGDCATSLFCCQLKETALISLVKKNFLPYLVSDSSSKEEFKVLIFLPPQYHMLLKIKFKEDAVHFDIATDNWQLLPHISSYLLIITSSQEDTYS
;
A
#
# COMPACT_ATOMS: atom_id res chain seq x y z
N MET A 1 22.06 -35.84 0.30
CA MET A 1 20.90 -35.12 -0.25
C MET A 1 21.33 -33.68 -0.41
N ALA A 2 21.27 -33.12 -1.62
CA ALA A 2 21.62 -31.71 -1.83
C ALA A 2 20.58 -30.85 -1.09
N VAL A 3 21.03 -30.05 -0.13
CA VAL A 3 20.16 -29.14 0.62
C VAL A 3 19.59 -28.14 -0.37
N ASN A 4 18.25 -28.04 -0.50
CA ASN A 4 17.64 -27.04 -1.36
C ASN A 4 17.70 -25.67 -0.65
N TRP A 5 18.78 -24.93 -0.91
CA TRP A 5 19.02 -23.62 -0.30
C TRP A 5 17.95 -22.58 -0.67
N ALA A 6 17.33 -22.68 -1.85
CA ALA A 6 16.26 -21.76 -2.26
C ALA A 6 15.02 -21.85 -1.34
N ASP A 7 14.64 -23.06 -0.95
CA ASP A 7 13.49 -23.30 -0.05
C ASP A 7 13.80 -22.86 1.37
N ARG A 8 15.03 -23.08 1.85
CA ARG A 8 15.44 -22.64 3.21
C ARG A 8 15.52 -21.12 3.33
N ILE A 9 16.07 -20.43 2.33
CA ILE A 9 16.18 -18.97 2.34
C ILE A 9 14.80 -18.32 2.21
N SER A 10 13.92 -18.86 1.36
CA SER A 10 12.54 -18.37 1.24
C SER A 10 11.72 -18.61 2.52
N ALA A 11 11.90 -19.74 3.19
CA ALA A 11 11.28 -19.99 4.50
C ALA A 11 11.78 -19.01 5.57
N PHE A 12 13.08 -18.66 5.55
CA PHE A 12 13.65 -17.65 6.43
C PHE A 12 13.10 -16.25 6.13
N SER A 13 13.06 -15.81 4.86
CA SER A 13 12.60 -14.46 4.51
C SER A 13 11.11 -14.23 4.74
N LEU A 14 10.26 -15.27 4.62
CA LEU A 14 8.83 -15.18 4.94
C LEU A 14 8.56 -15.02 6.44
N SER A 15 9.33 -15.67 7.30
CA SER A 15 9.14 -15.60 8.76
C SER A 15 10.40 -15.98 9.54
N PRO A 16 11.34 -15.03 9.75
CA PRO A 16 12.62 -15.31 10.42
C PRO A 16 12.45 -15.88 11.83
N SER A 17 11.48 -15.37 12.59
CA SER A 17 11.17 -15.82 13.96
C SER A 17 10.66 -17.26 14.02
N ARG A 18 9.84 -17.68 13.04
CA ARG A 18 9.33 -19.05 12.95
C ARG A 18 10.42 -20.01 12.49
N PHE A 19 11.25 -19.60 11.54
CA PHE A 19 12.39 -20.42 11.09
C PHE A 19 13.38 -20.68 12.23
N LEU A 20 13.75 -19.64 12.97
CA LEU A 20 14.67 -19.73 14.11
C LEU A 20 14.09 -20.44 15.35
N SER A 21 12.79 -20.79 15.35
CA SER A 21 12.25 -21.71 16.36
C SER A 21 12.73 -23.15 16.17
N GLY A 22 13.14 -23.51 14.94
CA GLY A 22 13.67 -24.84 14.61
C GLY A 22 15.21 -24.94 14.62
N THR A 23 15.93 -23.81 14.57
CA THR A 23 17.41 -23.74 14.52
C THR A 23 17.92 -22.47 15.20
N THR A 24 19.13 -22.47 15.78
CA THR A 24 19.72 -21.23 16.33
C THR A 24 20.30 -20.34 15.23
N ALA A 25 20.32 -19.02 15.47
CA ALA A 25 20.89 -18.04 14.53
C ALA A 25 22.37 -18.32 14.23
N GLU A 26 23.16 -18.65 15.26
CA GLU A 26 24.59 -19.00 15.12
C GLU A 26 24.81 -20.26 14.29
N ALA A 27 23.98 -21.30 14.47
CA ALA A 27 24.11 -22.53 13.69
C ALA A 27 23.75 -22.29 12.22
N PHE A 28 22.69 -21.51 11.96
CA PHE A 28 22.29 -21.16 10.61
C PHE A 28 23.34 -20.27 9.92
N LEU A 29 23.91 -19.29 10.64
CA LEU A 29 25.00 -18.45 10.16
C LEU A 29 26.25 -19.27 9.79
N ALA A 30 26.66 -20.22 10.65
CA ALA A 30 27.78 -21.12 10.36
C ALA A 30 27.52 -22.00 9.14
N GLU A 31 26.29 -22.48 8.94
CA GLU A 31 25.91 -23.23 7.74
C GLU A 31 25.99 -22.36 6.48
N LEU A 32 25.53 -21.10 6.53
CA LEU A 32 25.61 -20.14 5.42
C LEU A 32 27.08 -19.85 5.03
N LEU A 33 27.92 -19.51 6.00
CA LEU A 33 29.34 -19.19 5.78
C LEU A 33 30.12 -20.39 5.24
N ARG A 34 29.81 -21.61 5.69
CA ARG A 34 30.41 -22.84 5.18
C ARG A 34 30.09 -23.08 3.71
N GLU A 35 28.84 -22.87 3.29
CA GLU A 35 28.43 -23.06 1.90
C GLU A 35 28.88 -21.92 0.97
N LEU A 36 29.00 -20.69 1.47
CA LEU A 36 29.63 -19.59 0.74
C LEU A 36 31.10 -19.90 0.38
N ARG A 37 31.80 -20.62 1.26
CA ARG A 37 33.18 -21.10 1.05
C ARG A 37 33.29 -22.31 0.12
N ASP A 38 32.22 -23.08 -0.09
CA ASP A 38 32.29 -24.27 -0.93
C ASP A 38 32.48 -23.90 -2.41
N ASP A 39 33.59 -24.34 -3.02
CA ASP A 39 33.89 -24.13 -4.43
C ASP A 39 32.93 -24.87 -5.38
N LYS A 40 32.19 -25.86 -4.88
CA LYS A 40 31.23 -26.65 -5.67
C LYS A 40 29.88 -25.94 -5.84
N ALA A 41 29.56 -24.95 -5.01
CA ALA A 41 28.31 -24.21 -5.09
C ALA A 41 28.33 -23.23 -6.26
N SER A 42 27.25 -23.16 -7.04
CA SER A 42 27.14 -22.20 -8.13
C SER A 42 27.07 -20.76 -7.58
N PHE A 43 27.67 -19.81 -8.29
CA PHE A 43 27.63 -18.39 -7.89
C PHE A 43 26.20 -17.82 -7.78
N SER A 44 25.23 -18.37 -8.50
CA SER A 44 23.81 -18.03 -8.34
C SER A 44 23.26 -18.44 -6.97
N VAL A 45 23.65 -19.61 -6.46
CA VAL A 45 23.29 -20.05 -5.11
C VAL A 45 24.04 -19.22 -4.07
N LYS A 46 25.31 -18.88 -4.31
CA LYS A 46 26.09 -18.01 -3.40
C LYS A 46 25.49 -16.61 -3.26
N VAL A 47 24.94 -16.03 -4.34
CA VAL A 47 24.21 -14.75 -4.26
C VAL A 47 22.93 -14.90 -3.43
N LEU A 48 22.19 -16.01 -3.57
CA LEU A 48 21.01 -16.26 -2.74
C LEU A 48 21.39 -16.40 -1.26
N LEU A 49 22.47 -17.12 -0.94
CA LEU A 49 22.98 -17.32 0.42
C LEU A 49 23.40 -16.01 1.12
N SER A 50 23.67 -14.97 0.35
CA SER A 50 24.09 -13.64 0.80
C SER A 50 22.90 -12.77 1.27
N SER A 51 21.71 -12.93 0.68
CA SER A 51 20.51 -12.12 0.99
C SER A 51 20.14 -12.07 2.49
N PRO A 52 20.18 -13.18 3.26
CA PRO A 52 19.91 -13.15 4.70
C PRO A 52 20.85 -12.23 5.49
N LEU A 53 22.13 -12.12 5.08
CA LEU A 53 23.13 -11.28 5.73
C LEU A 53 22.88 -9.79 5.46
N CYS A 54 22.39 -9.45 4.26
CA CYS A 54 21.93 -8.08 3.95
C CYS A 54 20.63 -7.70 4.67
N GLU A 55 19.64 -8.60 4.70
CA GLU A 55 18.28 -8.28 5.18
C GLU A 55 18.14 -8.35 6.70
N TYR A 56 18.80 -9.31 7.35
CA TYR A 56 18.64 -9.57 8.80
C TYR A 56 19.97 -9.72 9.55
N PRO A 57 20.96 -8.79 9.39
CA PRO A 57 22.26 -8.89 10.04
C PRO A 57 22.18 -8.90 11.58
N THR A 58 21.30 -8.08 12.18
CA THR A 58 21.13 -8.00 13.64
C THR A 58 20.54 -9.26 14.26
N LEU A 59 19.78 -10.03 13.48
CA LEU A 59 19.18 -11.28 13.92
C LEU A 59 20.18 -12.45 13.82
N LEU A 60 21.02 -12.43 12.79
CA LEU A 60 22.05 -13.45 12.56
C LEU A 60 23.29 -13.24 13.42
N CYS A 61 23.69 -11.99 13.64
CA CYS A 61 24.84 -11.59 14.45
C CYS A 61 24.36 -10.87 15.73
N PRO A 62 24.06 -11.61 16.82
CA PRO A 62 23.52 -11.03 18.05
C PRO A 62 24.58 -10.30 18.90
N SER A 63 25.87 -10.42 18.57
CA SER A 63 26.97 -9.75 19.29
C SER A 63 28.02 -9.19 18.32
N ASP A 64 28.67 -8.11 18.75
CA ASP A 64 29.71 -7.41 17.98
C ASP A 64 30.89 -8.34 17.63
N ALA A 65 31.22 -9.30 18.51
CA ALA A 65 32.27 -10.29 18.26
C ALA A 65 31.91 -11.26 17.12
N VAL A 66 30.65 -11.72 17.07
CA VAL A 66 30.15 -12.58 15.99
C VAL A 66 30.07 -11.81 14.68
N GLY A 67 29.70 -10.52 14.73
CA GLY A 67 29.73 -9.63 13.58
C GLY A 67 31.15 -9.45 13.01
N GLU A 68 32.15 -9.22 13.87
CA GLU A 68 33.55 -9.07 13.47
C GLU A 68 34.11 -10.36 12.84
N GLU A 69 33.85 -11.53 13.44
CA GLU A 69 34.26 -12.83 12.90
C GLU A 69 33.61 -13.09 11.53
N THR A 70 32.31 -12.84 11.41
CA THR A 70 31.56 -12.97 10.15
C THR A 70 32.13 -12.06 9.07
N ALA A 71 32.48 -10.83 9.40
CA ALA A 71 33.10 -9.89 8.45
C ALA A 71 34.47 -10.37 7.97
N LEU A 72 35.32 -10.87 8.88
CA LEU A 72 36.62 -11.45 8.51
C LEU A 72 36.46 -12.68 7.59
N GLU A 73 35.47 -13.54 7.88
CA GLU A 73 35.17 -14.69 7.02
C GLU A 73 34.70 -14.26 5.62
N LEU A 74 33.78 -13.30 5.53
CA LEU A 74 33.30 -12.79 4.24
C LEU A 74 34.40 -12.09 3.44
N MET A 75 35.31 -11.35 4.09
CA MET A 75 36.50 -10.79 3.42
C MET A 75 37.41 -11.87 2.86
N SER A 76 37.56 -13.00 3.57
CA SER A 76 38.31 -14.15 3.06
C SER A 76 37.65 -14.76 1.81
N VAL A 77 36.32 -14.85 1.79
CA VAL A 77 35.54 -15.33 0.62
C VAL A 77 35.68 -14.35 -0.55
N PHE A 78 35.68 -13.05 -0.29
CA PHE A 78 35.91 -12.03 -1.31
C PHE A 78 37.30 -12.14 -1.95
N ALA A 79 38.34 -12.39 -1.14
CA ALA A 79 39.71 -12.57 -1.63
C ALA A 79 39.87 -13.84 -2.49
N GLN A 80 39.12 -14.90 -2.17
CA GLN A 80 39.14 -16.17 -2.91
C GLN A 80 38.29 -16.13 -4.19
N CYS A 81 37.32 -15.20 -4.28
CA CYS A 81 36.43 -15.11 -5.43
C CYS A 81 37.15 -14.59 -6.70
N PRO A 82 37.07 -15.31 -7.85
CA PRO A 82 37.66 -14.83 -9.10
C PRO A 82 37.10 -13.47 -9.54
N PRO A 83 37.91 -12.58 -10.17
CA PRO A 83 37.48 -11.24 -10.58
C PRO A 83 36.39 -11.24 -11.66
N ARG A 84 36.17 -12.37 -12.34
CA ARG A 84 35.15 -12.54 -13.38
C ARG A 84 33.70 -12.48 -12.84
N TYR A 85 33.49 -12.81 -11.56
CA TYR A 85 32.14 -12.89 -10.97
C TYR A 85 31.77 -11.61 -10.23
N VAL A 86 31.62 -10.52 -10.99
CA VAL A 86 31.45 -9.18 -10.40
C VAL A 86 30.17 -9.06 -9.57
N GLN A 87 29.05 -9.63 -10.02
CA GLN A 87 27.78 -9.55 -9.29
C GLN A 87 27.89 -10.12 -7.87
N PHE A 88 28.53 -11.29 -7.71
CA PHE A 88 28.73 -11.89 -6.39
C PHE A 88 29.69 -11.07 -5.53
N ARG A 89 30.75 -10.50 -6.12
CA ARG A 89 31.66 -9.59 -5.41
C ARG A 89 30.96 -8.32 -4.94
N CYS A 90 30.05 -7.75 -5.73
CA CYS A 90 29.21 -6.62 -5.30
C CYS A 90 28.32 -7.01 -4.12
N HIS A 91 27.64 -8.16 -4.19
CA HIS A 91 26.81 -8.64 -3.08
C HIS A 91 27.62 -8.85 -1.80
N LEU A 92 28.82 -9.43 -1.88
CA LEU A 92 29.70 -9.59 -0.71
C LEU A 92 30.10 -8.25 -0.08
N LEU A 93 30.36 -7.20 -0.87
CA LEU A 93 30.65 -5.87 -0.33
C LEU A 93 29.44 -5.27 0.41
N LEU A 94 28.23 -5.49 -0.11
CA LEU A 94 26.99 -5.06 0.54
C LEU A 94 26.77 -5.84 1.84
N ASP A 95 26.92 -7.16 1.82
CA ASP A 95 26.78 -8.02 3.00
C ASP A 95 27.77 -7.58 4.10
N LEU A 96 29.04 -7.35 3.73
CA LEU A 96 30.09 -6.88 4.63
C LEU A 96 29.73 -5.54 5.28
N THR A 97 29.26 -4.58 4.47
CA THR A 97 28.84 -3.26 4.96
C THR A 97 27.64 -3.40 5.91
N SER A 98 26.63 -4.16 5.54
CA SER A 98 25.43 -4.39 6.35
C SER A 98 25.76 -5.05 7.69
N VAL A 99 26.60 -6.09 7.72
CA VAL A 99 27.03 -6.74 8.96
C VAL A 99 27.78 -5.75 9.85
N LEU A 100 28.83 -5.10 9.33
CA LEU A 100 29.68 -4.21 10.12
C LEU A 100 28.92 -3.00 10.69
N VAL A 101 28.00 -2.40 9.91
CA VAL A 101 27.18 -1.27 10.34
C VAL A 101 26.17 -1.72 11.42
N CYS A 102 25.53 -2.87 11.24
CA CYS A 102 24.51 -3.34 12.16
C CYS A 102 25.06 -3.91 13.48
N THR A 103 26.31 -4.36 13.53
CA THR A 103 26.91 -4.99 14.73
C THR A 103 27.81 -4.05 15.54
N SER A 104 27.60 -2.73 15.47
CA SER A 104 28.42 -1.66 16.11
C SER A 104 29.94 -1.71 15.87
N CYS A 105 30.44 -2.66 15.06
CA CYS A 105 31.85 -2.91 14.79
C CYS A 105 32.58 -1.71 14.15
N VAL A 106 31.85 -0.87 13.41
CA VAL A 106 32.37 0.38 12.84
C VAL A 106 32.52 1.45 13.93
N SER A 107 31.55 1.58 14.83
CA SER A 107 31.62 2.54 15.94
C SER A 107 32.69 2.18 16.97
N SER A 108 33.01 0.88 17.11
CA SER A 108 34.06 0.38 18.00
C SER A 108 35.44 0.34 17.33
N CYS A 109 35.58 0.80 16.08
CA CYS A 109 36.83 0.77 15.31
C CYS A 109 37.53 -0.61 15.31
N SER A 110 36.75 -1.69 15.15
CA SER A 110 37.25 -3.06 15.10
C SER A 110 38.30 -3.26 14.00
N ARG A 111 39.17 -4.27 14.13
CA ARG A 111 40.21 -4.54 13.14
C ARG A 111 39.60 -4.91 11.77
N ALA A 112 38.50 -5.68 11.79
CA ALA A 112 37.79 -6.01 10.55
C ALA A 112 37.24 -4.77 9.82
N SER A 113 36.79 -3.74 10.55
CA SER A 113 36.32 -2.49 9.93
C SER A 113 37.44 -1.69 9.27
N GLN A 114 38.65 -1.70 9.84
CA GLN A 114 39.84 -1.06 9.26
C GLN A 114 40.30 -1.79 8.01
N ASP A 115 40.44 -3.12 8.09
CA ASP A 115 40.85 -3.96 6.96
C ASP A 115 39.85 -3.85 5.79
N PHE A 116 38.54 -3.76 6.10
CA PHE A 116 37.50 -3.56 5.09
C PHE A 116 37.53 -2.16 4.47
N LEU A 117 37.76 -1.11 5.27
CA LEU A 117 37.90 0.25 4.78
C LEU A 117 39.10 0.39 3.81
N ASP A 118 40.24 -0.19 4.17
CA ASP A 118 41.42 -0.23 3.31
C ASP A 118 41.14 -0.95 1.99
N LEU A 119 40.41 -2.07 2.05
CA LEU A 119 39.97 -2.81 0.85
C LEU A 119 39.06 -1.94 -0.05
N LEU A 120 38.08 -1.24 0.52
CA LEU A 120 37.20 -0.34 -0.24
C LEU A 120 37.96 0.82 -0.88
N LEU A 121 38.91 1.43 -0.14
CA LEU A 121 39.76 2.49 -0.65
C LEU A 121 40.63 1.99 -1.82
N GLN A 122 41.23 0.81 -1.70
CA GLN A 122 41.99 0.18 -2.79
C GLN A 122 41.14 -0.06 -4.04
N ILE A 123 39.92 -0.61 -3.89
CA ILE A 123 39.00 -0.86 -5.01
C ILE A 123 38.57 0.46 -5.67
N SER A 124 38.36 1.52 -4.88
CA SER A 124 37.97 2.83 -5.41
C SER A 124 39.11 3.53 -6.19
N GLN A 125 40.36 3.38 -5.73
CA GLN A 125 41.55 4.00 -6.33
C GLN A 125 42.07 3.24 -7.54
N ASP A 126 41.71 1.97 -7.68
CA ASP A 126 42.07 1.19 -8.85
C ASP A 126 41.55 1.88 -10.11
N THR A 127 42.46 2.37 -10.94
CA THR A 127 42.18 3.09 -12.20
C THR A 127 42.68 2.30 -13.40
N SER A 128 43.10 1.04 -13.20
CA SER A 128 43.91 0.27 -14.16
C SER A 128 43.26 0.01 -15.51
N ASP A 129 41.95 0.23 -15.68
CA ASP A 129 41.23 -0.08 -16.92
C ASP A 129 40.29 1.04 -17.32
N LEU A 130 40.86 2.16 -17.77
CA LEU A 130 40.14 3.17 -18.55
C LEU A 130 39.59 2.62 -19.89
N HIS A 131 39.92 1.38 -20.29
CA HIS A 131 39.61 0.79 -21.59
C HIS A 131 39.03 -0.64 -21.57
N CYS A 132 38.68 -1.23 -20.41
CA CYS A 132 38.11 -2.59 -20.39
C CYS A 132 36.91 -2.78 -19.46
N ASP A 133 35.85 -3.32 -20.07
CA ASP A 133 34.65 -3.99 -19.53
C ASP A 133 33.74 -3.24 -18.54
N GLY A 134 32.46 -3.11 -18.90
CA GLY A 134 31.41 -2.46 -18.11
C GLY A 134 31.18 -3.09 -16.73
N ALA A 135 31.66 -4.32 -16.53
CA ALA A 135 31.53 -5.08 -15.29
C ALA A 135 32.40 -4.50 -14.15
N LEU A 136 33.67 -4.15 -14.37
CA LEU A 136 34.55 -3.62 -13.32
C LEU A 136 34.07 -2.26 -12.76
N HIS A 137 33.34 -1.49 -13.57
CA HIS A 137 32.68 -0.26 -13.11
C HIS A 137 31.62 -0.50 -12.03
N SER A 138 30.90 -1.63 -12.09
CA SER A 138 29.88 -1.94 -11.08
C SER A 138 30.49 -2.25 -9.71
N LEU A 139 31.66 -2.90 -9.66
CA LEU A 139 32.35 -3.17 -8.40
C LEU A 139 32.84 -1.89 -7.72
N ARG A 140 33.42 -0.96 -8.50
CA ARG A 140 33.85 0.35 -7.96
C ARG A 140 32.66 1.16 -7.49
N ALA A 141 31.53 1.09 -8.20
CA ALA A 141 30.31 1.76 -7.78
C ALA A 141 29.77 1.23 -6.47
N THR A 142 29.67 -0.09 -6.34
CA THR A 142 29.27 -0.71 -5.07
C THR A 142 30.25 -0.36 -3.96
N ALA A 143 31.57 -0.32 -4.21
CA ALA A 143 32.54 0.09 -3.19
C ALA A 143 32.34 1.54 -2.74
N CYS A 144 32.04 2.47 -3.65
CA CYS A 144 31.72 3.85 -3.30
C CYS A 144 30.39 3.98 -2.54
N ASP A 145 29.37 3.21 -2.91
CA ASP A 145 28.11 3.17 -2.17
C ASP A 145 28.33 2.59 -0.76
N CYS A 146 29.18 1.58 -0.60
CA CYS A 146 29.58 1.05 0.71
C CYS A 146 30.32 2.11 1.55
N LEU A 147 31.27 2.85 0.96
CA LEU A 147 31.95 3.97 1.63
C LEU A 147 30.96 5.07 2.02
N TRP A 148 29.96 5.34 1.19
CA TRP A 148 28.91 6.31 1.46
C TRP A 148 28.05 5.89 2.66
N GLU A 149 27.62 4.62 2.71
CA GLU A 149 26.85 4.08 3.84
C GLU A 149 27.68 4.08 5.14
N LEU A 150 28.96 3.68 5.09
CA LEU A 150 29.86 3.72 6.26
C LEU A 150 29.98 5.14 6.82
N GLU A 151 30.16 6.15 5.96
CA GLU A 151 30.23 7.55 6.35
C GLU A 151 28.87 8.11 6.82
N ALA A 152 27.75 7.62 6.29
CA ALA A 152 26.41 8.00 6.72
C ALA A 152 26.09 7.48 8.14
N CYS A 153 26.49 6.25 8.45
CA CYS A 153 26.29 5.61 9.75
C CYS A 153 27.34 6.01 10.80
N SER A 154 28.57 6.31 10.38
CA SER A 154 29.69 6.71 11.25
C SER A 154 30.32 8.01 10.72
N PRO A 155 29.74 9.18 11.05
CA PRO A 155 30.15 10.46 10.47
C PRO A 155 31.57 10.84 10.90
N GLY A 156 32.39 11.23 9.92
CA GLY A 156 33.78 11.66 10.11
C GLY A 156 34.83 10.57 9.93
N LEU A 157 34.44 9.34 9.60
CA LEU A 157 35.34 8.21 9.33
C LEU A 157 36.31 8.53 8.18
N LEU A 158 35.80 9.10 7.08
CA LEU A 158 36.56 9.40 5.87
C LEU A 158 37.12 10.82 5.81
N SER A 159 37.01 11.59 6.90
CA SER A 159 37.41 13.01 6.95
C SER A 159 38.87 13.27 6.56
N GLN A 160 39.75 12.29 6.75
CA GLN A 160 41.17 12.36 6.38
C GLN A 160 41.43 12.11 4.87
N HIS A 161 40.44 11.59 4.14
CA HIS A 161 40.57 11.21 2.72
C HIS A 161 39.83 12.16 1.76
N ILE A 162 39.43 13.35 2.22
CA ILE A 162 38.70 14.34 1.41
C ILE A 162 39.44 14.69 0.12
N GLU A 163 40.76 14.94 0.21
CA GLU A 163 41.58 15.25 -0.96
C GLU A 163 41.59 14.11 -1.97
N LEU A 164 41.70 12.85 -1.50
CA LEU A 164 41.68 11.67 -2.35
C LEU A 164 40.39 11.60 -3.17
N PHE A 165 39.23 11.78 -2.54
CA PHE A 165 37.95 11.78 -3.24
C PHE A 165 37.79 12.97 -4.18
N SER A 166 38.33 14.14 -3.83
CA SER A 166 38.35 15.30 -4.72
C SER A 166 39.21 15.06 -5.97
N GLY A 167 40.36 14.40 -5.82
CA GLY A 167 41.24 14.01 -6.93
C GLY A 167 40.60 12.94 -7.82
N LEU A 168 39.99 11.92 -7.22
CA LEU A 168 39.23 10.89 -7.94
C LEU A 168 38.04 11.51 -8.70
N ARG A 169 37.32 12.46 -8.10
CA ARG A 169 36.22 13.18 -8.76
C ARG A 169 36.70 13.93 -10.02
N GLN A 170 37.85 14.61 -9.94
CA GLN A 170 38.42 15.40 -11.04
C GLN A 170 38.99 14.52 -12.18
N GLN A 171 39.50 13.33 -11.85
CA GLN A 171 40.06 12.40 -12.84
C GLN A 171 38.98 11.60 -13.60
N GLN A 172 37.76 11.52 -13.06
CA GLN A 172 36.70 10.67 -13.60
C GLN A 172 35.82 11.40 -14.62
N THR A 173 35.77 10.86 -15.83
CA THR A 173 34.98 11.39 -16.96
C THR A 173 33.70 10.60 -17.24
N SER A 174 33.47 9.50 -16.51
CA SER A 174 32.35 8.59 -16.71
C SER A 174 31.12 8.94 -15.83
N ARG A 175 30.01 8.21 -16.01
CA ARG A 175 28.80 8.32 -15.15
C ARG A 175 29.08 8.11 -13.65
N PHE A 176 30.25 7.55 -13.33
CA PHE A 176 30.71 7.31 -11.98
C PHE A 176 31.09 8.58 -11.19
N HIS A 177 31.27 9.70 -11.90
CA HIS A 177 31.46 11.01 -11.29
C HIS A 177 30.36 11.34 -10.25
N GLN A 178 29.12 10.89 -10.46
CA GLN A 178 28.00 11.13 -9.54
C GLN A 178 28.21 10.49 -8.16
N ALA A 179 28.74 9.25 -8.10
CA ALA A 179 28.99 8.55 -6.85
C ALA A 179 30.10 9.24 -6.04
N TYR A 180 31.19 9.62 -6.72
CA TYR A 180 32.28 10.38 -6.08
C TYR A 180 31.87 11.78 -5.62
N ALA A 181 31.06 12.50 -6.41
CA ALA A 181 30.55 13.81 -6.01
C ALA A 181 29.64 13.72 -4.78
N GLY A 182 28.78 12.70 -4.73
CA GLY A 182 27.93 12.40 -3.58
C GLY A 182 28.74 12.07 -2.32
N LEU A 183 29.70 11.14 -2.43
CA LEU A 183 30.59 10.74 -1.33
C LEU A 183 31.42 11.92 -0.82
N HIS A 184 32.12 12.63 -1.72
CA HIS A 184 32.95 13.78 -1.34
C HIS A 184 32.13 14.85 -0.62
N THR A 185 30.88 15.11 -1.04
CA THR A 185 30.02 16.10 -0.40
C THR A 185 29.52 15.64 0.97
N LEU A 186 29.22 14.34 1.14
CA LEU A 186 28.86 13.77 2.43
C LEU A 186 30.03 13.86 3.42
N VAL A 187 31.22 13.41 3.01
CA VAL A 187 32.44 13.46 3.82
C VAL A 187 32.77 14.90 4.20
N LEU A 188 32.69 15.84 3.25
CA LEU A 188 32.90 17.26 3.51
C LEU A 188 31.92 17.78 4.57
N ARG A 189 30.63 17.46 4.45
CA ARG A 189 29.59 17.86 5.40
C ARG A 189 29.85 17.32 6.81
N ASN A 190 30.18 16.04 6.92
CA ASN A 190 30.45 15.41 8.20
C ASN A 190 31.77 15.88 8.83
N ALA A 191 32.82 16.12 8.02
CA ALA A 191 34.08 16.68 8.50
C ALA A 191 33.90 18.09 9.04
N VAL A 192 33.15 18.95 8.33
CA VAL A 192 32.78 20.29 8.83
C VAL A 192 31.99 20.18 10.12
N TYR A 193 31.02 19.28 10.20
CA TYR A 193 30.25 19.05 11.43
C TYR A 193 31.14 18.61 12.61
N LYS A 194 32.09 17.68 12.41
CA LYS A 194 33.04 17.27 13.46
C LYS A 194 33.87 18.45 13.96
N LEU A 195 34.35 19.30 13.04
CA LEU A 195 35.07 20.52 13.41
C LEU A 195 34.22 21.49 14.23
N THR A 196 32.91 21.59 13.98
CA THR A 196 32.04 22.47 14.79
C THR A 196 31.90 21.99 16.25
N GLN A 197 32.15 20.71 16.53
CA GLN A 197 32.10 20.16 17.88
C GLN A 197 33.44 20.31 18.63
N GLU A 198 34.56 20.45 17.92
CA GLU A 198 35.89 20.61 18.52
C GLU A 198 36.09 22.01 19.10
N THR A 199 36.34 22.09 20.41
CA THR A 199 36.68 23.36 21.08
C THR A 199 38.01 23.91 20.55
N GLY A 200 37.97 25.03 19.84
CA GLY A 200 39.16 25.71 19.28
C GLY A 200 39.50 25.36 17.83
N ALA A 201 38.63 24.64 17.12
CA ALA A 201 38.77 24.47 15.68
C ALA A 201 38.44 25.77 14.93
N GLY A 202 39.37 26.24 14.11
CA GLY A 202 39.26 27.45 13.30
C GLY A 202 39.66 27.23 11.84
N ALA A 203 39.89 28.32 11.11
CA ALA A 203 40.18 28.30 9.67
C ALA A 203 41.44 27.49 9.31
N GLU A 204 42.46 27.44 10.19
CA GLU A 204 43.70 26.69 9.93
C GLU A 204 43.51 25.16 9.97
N LYS A 205 42.68 24.65 10.89
CA LYS A 205 42.36 23.21 10.92
C LYS A 205 41.50 22.80 9.73
N LEU A 206 40.57 23.67 9.31
CA LEU A 206 39.78 23.47 8.09
C LEU A 206 40.70 23.44 6.86
N LYS A 207 41.69 24.34 6.80
CA LYS A 207 42.73 24.36 5.76
C LYS A 207 43.57 23.08 5.75
N ALA A 208 43.99 22.62 6.93
CA ALA A 208 44.76 21.38 7.05
C ALA A 208 43.98 20.13 6.59
N LEU A 209 42.67 20.08 6.84
CA LEU A 209 41.79 19.00 6.37
C LEU A 209 41.54 19.04 4.86
N LEU A 210 41.48 20.25 4.28
CA LEU A 210 41.30 20.43 2.83
C LEU A 210 42.61 20.36 2.03
N GLY A 211 43.77 20.48 2.71
CA GLY A 211 45.13 20.54 2.14
C GLY A 211 46.06 19.37 2.50
N GLY A 212 45.54 18.35 3.18
CA GLY A 212 46.31 17.31 3.88
C GLY A 212 46.74 16.11 3.03
N ASN A 213 47.84 16.24 2.29
CA ASN A 213 48.65 15.09 1.86
C ASN A 213 49.48 14.57 3.05
N THR A 214 48.89 13.74 3.92
CA THR A 214 49.67 12.91 4.85
C THR A 214 49.26 11.45 4.69
N SER A 215 50.14 10.70 4.04
CA SER A 215 50.18 9.25 4.12
C SER A 215 50.21 8.79 5.58
N VAL A 216 49.28 7.91 5.92
CA VAL A 216 49.42 6.86 6.95
C VAL A 216 49.72 7.36 8.37
N ALA A 217 48.69 7.48 9.20
CA ALA A 217 48.66 6.88 10.54
C ALA A 217 47.30 7.09 11.19
N TRP A 218 46.64 5.99 11.56
CA TRP A 218 45.56 5.92 12.55
C TRP A 218 46.03 6.27 13.98
N GLU A 219 47.10 7.05 14.14
CA GLU A 219 47.70 7.38 15.44
C GLU A 219 47.65 8.89 15.68
N ALA A 220 46.50 9.36 16.18
CA ALA A 220 46.40 10.47 17.13
C ALA A 220 44.92 10.77 17.44
N ASP A 221 44.26 9.90 18.22
CA ASP A 221 43.40 10.30 19.33
C ASP A 221 42.86 9.04 20.03
N GLN A 222 43.71 8.40 20.83
CA GLN A 222 43.22 7.53 21.92
C GLN A 222 42.91 8.34 23.20
N ASP A 223 43.10 9.66 23.18
CA ASP A 223 43.05 10.50 24.39
C ASP A 223 42.05 11.70 24.34
N SER A 224 41.23 11.86 23.30
CA SER A 224 40.08 12.77 23.39
C SER A 224 38.84 12.00 23.87
N GLY A 225 38.41 12.34 25.08
CA GLY A 225 37.43 11.60 25.87
C GLY A 225 36.18 11.18 25.09
N LEU A 226 35.90 9.88 25.21
CA LEU A 226 34.67 9.17 24.89
C LEU A 226 33.42 9.99 25.32
N THR A 227 32.95 10.89 24.47
CA THR A 227 31.59 11.39 24.58
C THR A 227 30.69 10.37 23.89
N ASN A 228 30.12 9.49 24.72
CA ASN A 228 29.01 8.62 24.38
C ASN A 228 27.82 9.43 23.85
N ASN A 229 27.88 9.90 22.61
CA ASN A 229 26.71 10.39 21.90
C ASN A 229 26.11 9.22 21.14
N LYS A 230 25.16 8.55 21.80
CA LYS A 230 24.36 7.42 21.31
C LYS A 230 23.41 7.77 20.14
N ASN A 231 23.75 8.75 19.31
CA ASN A 231 22.92 9.16 18.19
C ASN A 231 23.71 8.93 16.90
N SER A 232 23.71 7.68 16.43
CA SER A 232 24.40 7.16 15.23
C SER A 232 23.85 7.70 13.90
N THR A 233 23.12 8.81 13.91
CA THR A 233 22.62 9.44 12.69
C THR A 233 22.49 10.93 12.94
N ILE A 234 23.23 11.72 12.18
CA ILE A 234 23.11 13.18 12.25
C ILE A 234 21.83 13.58 11.51
N PRO A 235 20.78 14.07 12.19
CA PRO A 235 19.58 14.53 11.51
C PRO A 235 19.89 15.69 10.57
N SER A 236 19.04 15.90 9.57
CA SER A 236 19.09 17.09 8.72
C SER A 236 18.91 18.34 9.58
N PHE A 237 19.91 19.22 9.64
CA PHE A 237 19.89 20.41 10.51
C PHE A 237 18.86 21.47 10.09
N ILE A 238 18.34 21.35 8.88
CA ILE A 238 17.43 22.33 8.24
C ILE A 238 15.95 22.01 8.53
N LEU A 239 15.62 20.79 8.99
CA LEU A 239 14.24 20.32 9.17
C LEU A 239 13.83 20.08 10.64
N GLY A 240 14.73 20.29 11.61
CA GLY A 240 14.42 20.19 13.03
C GLY A 240 13.80 21.48 13.59
N PRO A 241 13.11 21.44 14.76
CA PRO A 241 12.57 22.62 15.40
C PRO A 241 13.71 23.57 15.77
N MET A 242 14.01 24.56 14.89
CA MET A 242 15.05 25.58 14.97
C MET A 242 16.10 25.32 16.06
N GLY A 243 16.79 24.19 15.91
CA GLY A 243 17.86 23.78 16.80
C GLY A 243 19.11 24.49 16.32
N MET A 244 19.75 25.26 17.21
CA MET A 244 21.03 25.93 16.98
C MET A 244 21.92 25.16 16.00
N VAL A 245 22.03 25.66 14.76
CA VAL A 245 22.97 25.09 13.79
C VAL A 245 24.36 25.30 14.39
N PRO A 246 25.15 24.23 14.57
CA PRO A 246 26.48 24.37 15.13
C PRO A 246 27.34 25.17 14.16
N THR A 247 27.92 26.27 14.64
CA THR A 247 28.67 27.21 13.82
C THR A 247 30.16 27.07 14.07
N LEU A 248 30.94 26.95 12.99
CA LEU A 248 32.38 26.99 13.06
C LEU A 248 32.84 28.44 13.13
N GLN A 249 33.60 28.80 14.15
CA GLN A 249 34.17 30.14 14.32
C GLN A 249 35.35 30.35 13.36
N THR A 250 35.05 30.47 12.06
CA THR A 250 36.01 30.84 11.03
C THR A 250 35.97 32.34 10.80
N GLY A 251 37.13 33.01 10.80
CA GLY A 251 37.26 34.35 10.22
C GLY A 251 36.98 34.36 8.71
N SER A 252 37.22 35.48 8.03
CA SER A 252 36.96 35.66 6.58
C SER A 252 37.78 34.76 5.62
N ASP A 253 38.76 34.02 6.14
CA ASP A 253 39.71 33.25 5.35
C ASP A 253 39.29 31.79 5.12
N CYS A 254 38.26 31.61 4.29
CA CYS A 254 37.81 30.30 3.79
C CYS A 254 37.96 30.17 2.26
N LYS A 255 39.13 30.51 1.71
CA LYS A 255 39.36 30.50 0.23
C LYS A 255 39.29 29.09 -0.37
N GLU A 256 39.88 28.11 0.30
CA GLU A 256 39.92 26.72 -0.17
C GLU A 256 38.54 26.08 -0.15
N LEU A 257 37.80 26.23 0.96
CA LEU A 257 36.40 25.76 1.03
C LEU A 257 35.54 26.41 -0.06
N ARG A 258 35.67 27.72 -0.29
CA ARG A 258 34.96 28.40 -1.39
C ARG A 258 35.30 27.82 -2.75
N SER A 259 36.58 27.52 -3.01
CA SER A 259 37.01 26.88 -4.26
C SER A 259 36.39 25.48 -4.43
N VAL A 260 36.38 24.67 -3.37
CA VAL A 260 35.78 23.33 -3.39
C VAL A 260 34.26 23.41 -3.63
N LEU A 261 33.56 24.28 -2.90
CA LEU A 261 32.12 24.51 -3.07
C LEU A 261 31.79 25.02 -4.48
N SER A 262 32.55 25.98 -5.02
CA SER A 262 32.37 26.46 -6.39
C SER A 262 32.58 25.35 -7.41
N SER A 263 33.61 24.51 -7.26
CA SER A 263 33.83 23.37 -8.18
C SER A 263 32.67 22.36 -8.16
N LEU A 264 32.13 22.03 -6.98
CA LEU A 264 30.98 21.13 -6.85
C LEU A 264 29.70 21.74 -7.44
N LEU A 265 29.49 23.04 -7.26
CA LEU A 265 28.34 23.75 -7.81
C LEU A 265 28.43 23.87 -9.34
N GLU A 266 29.63 24.11 -9.88
CA GLU A 266 29.88 24.08 -11.32
C GLU A 266 29.59 22.71 -11.89
N GLU A 267 30.10 21.62 -11.30
CA GLU A 267 29.88 20.25 -11.78
C GLU A 267 28.43 19.75 -11.58
N SER A 268 27.62 20.45 -10.78
CA SER A 268 26.26 20.02 -10.40
C SER A 268 25.29 19.79 -11.57
N TYR A 269 25.51 20.39 -12.76
CA TYR A 269 24.64 20.16 -13.93
C TYR A 269 24.86 18.81 -14.61
N LEU A 270 26.00 18.16 -14.34
CA LEU A 270 26.32 16.85 -14.90
C LEU A 270 25.60 15.72 -14.15
N LEU A 271 25.03 16.02 -12.98
CA LEU A 271 24.37 15.07 -12.11
C LEU A 271 22.90 14.86 -12.49
N THR A 272 22.37 13.68 -12.14
CA THR A 272 20.92 13.46 -12.19
C THR A 272 20.18 14.41 -11.24
N PRO A 273 18.91 14.78 -11.51
CA PRO A 273 18.17 15.72 -10.68
C PRO A 273 18.08 15.32 -9.19
N LEU A 274 18.03 14.02 -8.90
CA LEU A 274 18.00 13.51 -7.53
C LEU A 274 19.34 13.73 -6.82
N CYS A 275 20.45 13.38 -7.47
CA CYS A 275 21.78 13.57 -6.89
C CYS A 275 22.16 15.05 -6.81
N GLN A 276 21.71 15.87 -7.77
CA GLN A 276 21.84 17.31 -7.69
C GLN A 276 21.05 17.88 -6.50
N ALA A 277 19.83 17.42 -6.25
CA ALA A 277 19.04 17.82 -5.08
C ALA A 277 19.72 17.42 -3.75
N ALA A 278 20.25 16.19 -3.67
CA ALA A 278 21.00 15.71 -2.51
C ALA A 278 22.29 16.51 -2.27
N LEU A 279 23.03 16.81 -3.35
CA LEU A 279 24.22 17.67 -3.32
C LEU A 279 23.85 19.05 -2.76
N LEU A 280 22.84 19.71 -3.32
CA LEU A 280 22.39 21.03 -2.88
C LEU A 280 21.96 21.02 -1.40
N HIS A 281 21.23 20.00 -0.96
CA HIS A 281 20.84 19.83 0.44
C HIS A 281 22.08 19.79 1.36
N ARG A 282 23.07 18.94 1.06
CA ARG A 282 24.28 18.80 1.88
C ARG A 282 25.16 20.05 1.85
N LEU A 283 25.29 20.71 0.70
CA LEU A 283 26.03 21.96 0.59
C LEU A 283 25.34 23.10 1.36
N THR A 284 24.00 23.12 1.40
CA THR A 284 23.23 24.06 2.22
C THR A 284 23.56 23.88 3.69
N GLU A 285 23.64 22.63 4.17
CA GLU A 285 24.08 22.35 5.55
C GLU A 285 25.52 22.85 5.83
N VAL A 286 26.46 22.62 4.91
CA VAL A 286 27.86 23.07 5.05
C VAL A 286 27.96 24.59 5.16
N VAL A 287 27.26 25.32 4.28
CA VAL A 287 27.29 26.79 4.29
C VAL A 287 26.58 27.34 5.53
N ALA A 288 25.51 26.68 6.00
CA ALA A 288 24.86 27.06 7.26
C ALA A 288 25.78 26.86 8.49
N MET A 289 26.65 25.84 8.49
CA MET A 289 27.63 25.60 9.57
C MET A 289 28.83 26.55 9.52
N VAL A 290 29.18 27.11 8.37
CA VAL A 290 30.39 27.96 8.19
C VAL A 290 29.99 29.39 7.81
N PRO A 291 29.76 30.28 8.79
CA PRO A 291 29.34 31.67 8.52
C PRO A 291 30.38 32.50 7.74
N GLY A 292 31.64 32.04 7.66
CA GLY A 292 32.69 32.68 6.85
C GLY A 292 32.48 32.58 5.33
N VAL A 293 31.56 31.72 4.85
CA VAL A 293 31.22 31.58 3.43
C VAL A 293 29.86 32.24 3.16
N PRO A 294 29.77 33.29 2.32
CA PRO A 294 28.49 33.92 2.04
C PRO A 294 27.58 32.99 1.20
N PRO A 295 26.28 32.88 1.53
CA PRO A 295 25.29 32.11 0.75
C PRO A 295 25.17 32.52 -0.71
N ALA A 296 25.65 33.72 -1.07
CA ALA A 296 25.71 34.22 -2.44
C ALA A 296 26.43 33.29 -3.44
N ILE A 297 27.24 32.33 -2.97
CA ILE A 297 27.87 31.29 -3.81
C ILE A 297 26.83 30.47 -4.60
N PHE A 298 25.61 30.34 -4.07
CA PHE A 298 24.51 29.63 -4.73
C PHE A 298 23.79 30.47 -5.80
N ARG A 299 24.01 31.79 -5.92
CA ARG A 299 23.25 32.65 -6.85
C ARG A 299 23.35 32.22 -8.31
N ALA A 300 24.54 31.86 -8.77
CA ALA A 300 24.74 31.41 -10.15
C ALA A 300 23.93 30.14 -10.44
N GLN A 301 23.82 29.25 -9.46
CA GLN A 301 23.03 28.04 -9.55
C GLN A 301 21.52 28.30 -9.43
N LEU A 302 21.14 29.20 -8.54
CA LEU A 302 19.76 29.58 -8.29
C LEU A 302 19.07 30.05 -9.57
N LEU A 303 19.73 30.91 -10.35
CA LEU A 303 19.20 31.38 -11.65
C LEU A 303 18.82 30.23 -12.59
N ARG A 304 19.54 29.11 -12.54
CA ARG A 304 19.22 27.90 -13.33
C ARG A 304 18.10 27.09 -12.69
N LEU A 305 18.15 26.91 -11.36
CA LEU A 305 17.17 26.12 -10.60
C LEU A 305 15.77 26.74 -10.66
N LEU A 306 15.70 28.07 -10.65
CA LEU A 306 14.48 28.86 -10.86
C LEU A 306 13.78 28.53 -12.18
N GLY A 307 14.48 27.94 -13.16
CA GLY A 307 13.95 27.48 -14.45
C GLY A 307 13.44 26.03 -14.49
N THR A 308 13.62 25.23 -13.43
CA THR A 308 13.43 23.76 -13.47
C THR A 308 12.01 23.28 -13.18
N SER A 309 11.51 22.29 -13.93
CA SER A 309 10.21 21.64 -13.69
C SER A 309 10.30 20.36 -12.85
N LYS A 310 11.52 20.00 -12.38
CA LYS A 310 11.74 18.79 -11.59
C LYS A 310 11.44 19.07 -10.12
N VAL A 311 10.53 18.28 -9.54
CA VAL A 311 10.05 18.40 -8.15
C VAL A 311 11.20 18.46 -7.14
N CYS A 312 12.15 17.53 -7.21
CA CYS A 312 13.26 17.46 -6.24
C CYS A 312 14.12 18.73 -6.21
N LEU A 313 14.37 19.34 -7.38
CA LEU A 313 15.19 20.55 -7.48
C LEU A 313 14.44 21.79 -6.99
N LEU A 314 13.14 21.87 -7.26
CA LEU A 314 12.30 22.94 -6.74
C LEU A 314 12.20 22.85 -5.21
N HIS A 315 12.05 21.65 -4.67
CA HIS A 315 12.07 21.42 -3.22
C HIS A 315 13.41 21.81 -2.59
N SER A 316 14.55 21.45 -3.19
CA SER A 316 15.86 21.93 -2.74
C SER A 316 15.98 23.46 -2.79
N THR A 317 15.29 24.13 -3.71
CA THR A 317 15.26 25.60 -3.78
C THR A 317 14.46 26.19 -2.61
N LEU A 318 13.32 25.61 -2.27
CA LEU A 318 12.53 25.99 -1.10
C LEU A 318 13.30 25.75 0.20
N LEU A 319 14.03 24.63 0.30
CA LEU A 319 14.92 24.34 1.42
C LEU A 319 16.02 25.41 1.57
N MET A 320 16.66 25.82 0.47
CA MET A 320 17.63 26.91 0.51
C MET A 320 16.99 28.23 0.95
N LYS A 321 15.72 28.47 0.60
CA LYS A 321 14.97 29.62 1.11
C LYS A 321 14.72 29.50 2.61
N CYS A 322 14.30 28.35 3.14
CA CYS A 322 14.18 28.13 4.58
C CYS A 322 15.49 28.41 5.32
N ALA A 323 16.63 28.02 4.75
CA ALA A 323 17.94 28.13 5.41
C ALA A 323 18.54 29.54 5.36
N PHE A 324 18.39 30.26 4.26
CA PHE A 324 19.14 31.51 4.01
C PHE A 324 18.29 32.75 3.77
N THR A 325 16.98 32.60 3.53
CA THR A 325 16.01 33.70 3.43
C THR A 325 16.54 34.95 2.72
N ASP A 326 16.61 36.11 3.41
CA ASP A 326 17.03 37.42 2.90
C ASP A 326 18.50 37.48 2.44
N SER A 327 19.35 36.55 2.92
CA SER A 327 20.77 36.53 2.55
C SER A 327 21.02 35.99 1.13
N LEU A 328 20.08 35.22 0.59
CA LEU A 328 20.17 34.62 -0.74
C LEU A 328 19.07 35.12 -1.69
N PHE A 329 17.83 35.18 -1.23
CA PHE A 329 16.65 35.50 -2.04
C PHE A 329 16.25 36.97 -1.90
N SER A 330 15.87 37.60 -3.01
CA SER A 330 15.19 38.91 -3.00
C SER A 330 13.67 38.72 -3.01
N ALA A 331 12.92 39.75 -2.61
CA ALA A 331 11.45 39.72 -2.69
C ALA A 331 10.93 39.43 -4.12
N GLU A 332 11.65 39.86 -5.15
CA GLU A 332 11.33 39.54 -6.56
C GLU A 332 11.50 38.05 -6.87
N ASP A 333 12.56 37.42 -6.34
CA ASP A 333 12.80 35.99 -6.50
C ASP A 333 11.70 35.17 -5.79
N GLU A 334 11.26 35.61 -4.61
CA GLU A 334 10.19 34.97 -3.85
C GLU A 334 8.85 35.04 -4.58
N ALA A 335 8.48 36.21 -5.07
CA ALA A 335 7.28 36.40 -5.89
C ALA A 335 7.34 35.55 -7.17
N PHE A 336 8.52 35.41 -7.79
CA PHE A 336 8.71 34.56 -8.95
C PHE A 336 8.54 33.06 -8.63
N ILE A 337 9.09 32.58 -7.51
CA ILE A 337 8.94 31.19 -7.05
C ILE A 337 7.47 30.88 -6.75
N LEU A 338 6.77 31.77 -6.05
CA LEU A 338 5.34 31.63 -5.77
C LEU A 338 4.52 31.58 -7.05
N LYS A 339 4.76 32.52 -7.98
CA LYS A 339 4.10 32.51 -9.29
C LYS A 339 4.33 31.20 -10.05
N ARG A 340 5.54 30.65 -9.95
CA ARG A 340 5.88 29.39 -10.59
C ARG A 340 5.17 28.20 -9.94
N LEU A 341 5.11 28.13 -8.62
CA LEU A 341 4.39 27.08 -7.90
C LEU A 341 2.90 27.06 -8.28
N VAL A 342 2.29 28.25 -8.36
CA VAL A 342 0.89 28.43 -8.79
C VAL A 342 0.65 27.95 -10.22
N VAL A 343 1.57 28.22 -11.15
CA VAL A 343 1.46 27.73 -12.53
C VAL A 343 1.67 26.21 -12.61
N LEU A 344 2.62 25.66 -11.85
CA LEU A 344 2.92 24.23 -11.87
C LEU A 344 1.78 23.40 -11.26
N SER A 345 1.10 23.88 -10.21
CA SER A 345 -0.04 23.17 -9.62
C SER A 345 -1.26 23.06 -10.57
N GLN A 346 -1.28 23.84 -11.67
CA GLN A 346 -2.31 23.79 -12.71
C GLN A 346 -1.91 22.98 -13.94
N HIS A 347 -0.63 22.66 -14.11
CA HIS A 347 -0.13 22.15 -15.38
C HIS A 347 -0.77 20.79 -15.74
N PRO A 348 -1.41 20.65 -16.92
CA PRO A 348 -2.22 19.49 -17.24
C PRO A 348 -1.43 18.19 -17.36
N LEU A 349 -0.15 18.26 -17.76
CA LEU A 349 0.72 17.09 -17.93
C LEU A 349 1.32 16.56 -16.63
N LEU A 350 1.15 17.26 -15.50
CA LEU A 350 1.67 16.81 -14.22
C LEU A 350 0.70 15.85 -13.54
N SER A 351 1.27 14.91 -12.78
CA SER A 351 0.50 13.94 -12.02
C SER A 351 -0.18 14.58 -10.81
N THR A 352 -1.27 13.96 -10.33
CA THR A 352 -2.00 14.43 -9.13
C THR A 352 -1.09 14.59 -7.90
N PRO A 353 -0.17 13.66 -7.57
CA PRO A 353 0.74 13.82 -6.43
C PRO A 353 1.66 15.05 -6.57
N GLU A 354 2.17 15.32 -7.78
CA GLU A 354 3.03 16.49 -8.02
C GLU A 354 2.26 17.80 -7.85
N LYS A 355 1.00 17.86 -8.33
CA LYS A 355 0.12 19.02 -8.14
C LYS A 355 -0.16 19.27 -6.66
N LEU A 356 -0.50 18.21 -5.91
CA LEU A 356 -0.74 18.30 -4.47
C LEU A 356 0.51 18.75 -3.72
N PHE A 357 1.69 18.22 -4.09
CA PHE A 357 2.97 18.65 -3.53
C PHE A 357 3.23 20.14 -3.74
N TYR A 358 2.94 20.69 -4.93
CA TYR A 358 3.11 22.13 -5.16
C TYR A 358 2.09 22.97 -4.38
N MET A 359 0.87 22.49 -4.18
CA MET A 359 -0.12 23.17 -3.34
C MET A 359 0.32 23.19 -1.88
N ASP A 360 0.85 22.07 -1.38
CA ASP A 360 1.41 21.96 -0.04
C ASP A 360 2.62 22.89 0.16
N CYS A 361 3.49 22.97 -0.84
CA CYS A 361 4.59 23.95 -0.87
C CYS A 361 4.13 25.41 -0.82
N ILE A 362 2.93 25.73 -1.34
CA ILE A 362 2.37 27.10 -1.27
C ILE A 362 1.81 27.37 0.13
N LEU A 363 1.12 26.40 0.74
CA LEU A 363 0.60 26.54 2.10
C LEU A 363 1.72 26.70 3.13
N HIS A 364 2.80 25.93 2.99
CA HIS A 364 3.95 25.94 3.89
C HIS A 364 5.14 26.73 3.34
N PHE A 365 4.90 27.83 2.61
CA PHE A 365 5.98 28.60 2.02
C PHE A 365 6.83 29.28 3.12
N PRO A 366 8.17 29.14 3.10
CA PRO A 366 9.03 29.68 4.13
C PRO A 366 9.20 31.20 3.99
N GLU A 367 8.33 31.98 4.62
CA GLU A 367 8.42 33.44 4.66
C GLU A 367 9.18 33.96 5.89
N ASN A 368 9.70 35.19 5.76
CA ASN A 368 10.41 35.89 6.83
C ASN A 368 9.39 36.50 7.81
N ARG A 369 8.66 35.64 8.52
CA ARG A 369 7.73 36.08 9.55
C ARG A 369 8.46 36.29 10.88
N PRO A 370 8.08 37.30 11.68
CA PRO A 370 8.55 37.42 13.04
C PRO A 370 8.11 36.21 13.88
N ILE A 371 8.96 35.81 14.83
CA ILE A 371 9.01 34.56 15.62
C ILE A 371 7.75 34.29 16.49
N SER A 372 6.65 35.03 16.34
CA SER A 372 5.49 34.98 17.23
C SER A 372 4.25 34.26 16.70
N CYS A 373 4.24 33.74 15.47
CA CYS A 373 3.13 32.88 15.01
C CYS A 373 3.43 31.42 15.37
N GLY A 374 2.53 30.79 16.12
CA GLY A 374 2.66 29.39 16.52
C GLY A 374 2.65 28.44 15.33
N ASP A 375 3.46 27.38 15.40
CA ASP A 375 3.68 26.33 14.38
C ASP A 375 2.41 25.52 13.99
N SER A 376 1.21 25.90 14.45
CA SER A 376 -0.02 25.12 14.30
C SER A 376 -1.03 25.67 13.28
N ASP A 377 -0.84 26.90 12.81
CA ASP A 377 -1.82 27.53 11.91
C ASP A 377 -1.28 27.52 10.47
N GLU A 378 -2.04 26.92 9.54
CA GLU A 378 -1.80 26.96 8.10
C GLU A 378 -1.92 28.41 7.60
N THR A 379 -0.87 29.22 7.74
CA THR A 379 -0.91 30.64 7.37
C THR A 379 -0.36 30.87 5.97
N LEU A 380 -1.05 31.65 5.15
CA LEU A 380 -0.70 31.83 3.75
C LEU A 380 0.51 32.73 3.52
N PRO A 381 1.20 32.62 2.38
CA PRO A 381 2.29 33.53 2.06
C PRO A 381 1.77 34.96 1.84
N VAL A 382 2.34 35.98 2.49
CA VAL A 382 2.03 37.41 2.34
C VAL A 382 2.10 37.87 0.87
N LEU A 383 3.00 37.28 0.07
CA LEU A 383 3.14 37.62 -1.35
C LEU A 383 2.13 36.90 -2.26
N LEU A 384 1.30 35.99 -1.72
CA LEU A 384 0.25 35.30 -2.46
C LEU A 384 -0.96 36.23 -2.62
N THR A 385 -0.90 37.09 -3.64
CA THR A 385 -2.04 37.97 -3.94
C THR A 385 -3.26 37.18 -4.44
N PRO A 386 -4.48 37.64 -4.13
CA PRO A 386 -5.75 37.10 -4.65
C PRO A 386 -5.81 37.03 -6.18
N GLN A 387 -5.15 37.96 -6.86
CA GLN A 387 -5.00 37.95 -8.33
C GLN A 387 -4.15 36.77 -8.80
N LEU A 388 -3.07 36.43 -8.10
CA LEU A 388 -2.25 35.25 -8.41
C LEU A 388 -3.00 33.96 -8.08
N ALA A 389 -3.70 33.94 -6.94
CA ALA A 389 -4.51 32.81 -6.50
C ALA A 389 -5.70 32.53 -7.44
N SER A 390 -6.24 33.54 -8.15
CA SER A 390 -7.34 33.38 -9.11
C SER A 390 -7.07 32.34 -10.22
N ALA A 391 -5.80 32.02 -10.50
CA ALA A 391 -5.47 30.97 -11.44
C ALA A 391 -5.76 29.55 -10.88
N LEU A 392 -5.79 29.38 -9.55
CA LEU A 392 -6.03 28.11 -8.84
C LEU A 392 -7.50 27.77 -8.66
N VAL A 393 -8.39 28.55 -9.27
CA VAL A 393 -9.84 28.40 -9.11
C VAL A 393 -10.30 26.98 -9.49
N PRO A 394 -11.03 26.28 -8.59
CA PRO A 394 -11.41 24.89 -8.80
C PRO A 394 -12.44 24.77 -9.92
N THR A 395 -12.25 23.78 -10.78
CA THR A 395 -13.17 23.42 -11.86
C THR A 395 -13.70 22.00 -11.64
N VAL A 396 -14.90 21.71 -12.13
CA VAL A 396 -15.55 20.40 -11.98
C VAL A 396 -14.72 19.26 -12.61
N PHE A 397 -13.84 19.58 -13.55
CA PHE A 397 -12.97 18.61 -14.23
C PHE A 397 -11.70 18.26 -13.43
N ASN A 398 -11.46 18.88 -12.28
CA ASN A 398 -10.31 18.55 -11.45
C ASN A 398 -10.57 17.26 -10.67
N ASP A 399 -9.50 16.53 -10.39
CA ASP A 399 -9.57 15.37 -9.51
C ASP A 399 -9.99 15.79 -8.09
N SER A 400 -10.57 14.85 -7.36
CA SER A 400 -11.13 15.06 -6.02
C SER A 400 -10.15 15.73 -5.05
N ALA A 401 -8.92 15.25 -5.02
CA ALA A 401 -7.90 15.70 -4.09
C ALA A 401 -7.37 17.11 -4.45
N THR A 402 -7.04 17.37 -5.71
CA THR A 402 -6.54 18.70 -6.11
C THR A 402 -7.62 19.76 -6.02
N MET A 403 -8.88 19.40 -6.29
CA MET A 403 -10.02 20.30 -6.10
C MET A 403 -10.15 20.74 -4.64
N LEU A 404 -10.14 19.79 -3.70
CA LEU A 404 -10.23 20.10 -2.27
C LEU A 404 -9.05 20.94 -1.77
N ALA A 405 -7.82 20.63 -2.22
CA ALA A 405 -6.64 21.40 -1.86
C ALA A 405 -6.71 22.85 -2.38
N ARG A 406 -7.20 23.04 -3.62
CA ARG A 406 -7.41 24.38 -4.20
C ARG A 406 -8.51 25.15 -3.48
N LEU A 407 -9.61 24.46 -3.15
CA LEU A 407 -10.69 25.05 -2.38
C LEU A 407 -10.20 25.51 -1.01
N ASN A 408 -9.41 24.69 -0.30
CA ASN A 408 -8.85 25.07 1.00
C ASN A 408 -7.97 26.33 0.87
N LEU A 409 -7.01 26.29 -0.04
CA LEU A 409 -6.09 27.41 -0.26
C LEU A 409 -6.83 28.70 -0.62
N LEU A 410 -7.79 28.66 -1.54
CA LEU A 410 -8.58 29.85 -1.89
C LEU A 410 -9.48 30.33 -0.76
N SER A 411 -10.00 29.41 0.04
CA SER A 411 -10.82 29.77 1.19
C SER A 411 -10.00 30.52 2.24
N LEU A 412 -8.74 30.14 2.44
CA LEU A 412 -7.81 30.89 3.28
C LEU A 412 -7.47 32.27 2.68
N VAL A 413 -7.26 32.36 1.36
CA VAL A 413 -6.90 33.63 0.68
C VAL A 413 -8.03 34.65 0.81
N TYR A 414 -9.28 34.20 0.61
CA TYR A 414 -10.45 35.07 0.74
C TYR A 414 -10.84 35.35 2.20
N LEU A 415 -10.33 34.58 3.17
CA LEU A 415 -10.51 34.86 4.58
C LEU A 415 -9.59 36.02 5.02
N GLU A 416 -8.33 36.02 4.58
CA GLU A 416 -7.37 37.11 4.85
C GLU A 416 -7.79 38.45 4.18
N GLU A 417 -8.38 38.42 2.97
CA GLU A 417 -8.94 39.63 2.33
C GLU A 417 -10.07 40.27 3.15
N GLY A 418 -10.90 39.46 3.83
CA GLY A 418 -12.06 39.93 4.57
C GLY A 418 -11.73 40.61 5.90
N GLU A 419 -10.51 40.47 6.42
CA GLU A 419 -10.06 41.10 7.67
C GLU A 419 -9.37 42.46 7.44
N GLU A 420 -8.80 42.70 6.24
CA GLU A 420 -8.01 43.92 5.95
C GLU A 420 -8.73 45.00 5.13
N GLY A 421 -9.89 44.71 4.52
CA GLY A 421 -10.64 45.63 3.65
C GLY A 421 -12.03 46.01 4.17
N GLU A 422 -12.21 47.25 4.64
CA GLU A 422 -13.53 47.89 4.81
C GLU A 422 -13.94 48.64 3.51
N GLY A 423 -13.86 47.98 2.35
CA GLY A 423 -13.96 48.63 1.02
C GLY A 423 -15.05 48.04 0.12
N GLU A 424 -16.30 48.48 0.32
CA GLU A 424 -17.46 48.12 -0.49
C GLU A 424 -17.20 48.18 -2.03
N GLY A 425 -17.08 47.03 -2.69
CA GLY A 425 -17.18 46.97 -4.16
C GLY A 425 -16.70 45.71 -4.87
N GLU A 426 -15.64 45.04 -4.40
CA GLU A 426 -15.04 43.88 -5.10
C GLU A 426 -14.94 42.60 -4.24
N GLU A 427 -15.19 42.71 -2.93
CA GLU A 427 -14.97 41.72 -1.85
C GLU A 427 -15.85 40.44 -1.93
N GLY A 428 -16.78 40.34 -2.88
CA GLY A 428 -17.76 39.24 -2.95
C GLY A 428 -17.58 38.25 -4.11
N ARG A 429 -16.76 38.55 -5.11
CA ARG A 429 -16.71 37.74 -6.35
C ARG A 429 -16.06 36.38 -6.17
N GLY A 430 -14.98 36.31 -5.39
CA GLY A 430 -14.24 35.07 -5.10
C GLY A 430 -15.08 34.09 -4.28
N LEU A 431 -15.67 34.58 -3.18
CA LEU A 431 -16.56 33.80 -2.32
C LEU A 431 -17.81 33.30 -3.07
N ALA A 432 -18.42 34.17 -3.90
CA ALA A 432 -19.54 33.79 -4.75
C ALA A 432 -19.16 32.66 -5.71
N TYR A 433 -17.96 32.71 -6.32
CA TYR A 433 -17.47 31.64 -7.19
C TYR A 433 -17.28 30.32 -6.43
N LEU A 434 -16.68 30.34 -5.23
CA LEU A 434 -16.51 29.13 -4.42
C LEU A 434 -17.86 28.50 -4.06
N TYR A 435 -18.85 29.33 -3.72
CA TYR A 435 -20.20 28.86 -3.46
C TYR A 435 -20.87 28.32 -4.74
N GLU A 436 -20.75 29.00 -5.88
CA GLU A 436 -21.24 28.52 -7.17
C GLU A 436 -20.62 27.16 -7.54
N HIS A 437 -19.31 26.98 -7.32
CA HIS A 437 -18.63 25.71 -7.53
C HIS A 437 -19.19 24.60 -6.64
N LEU A 438 -19.39 24.88 -5.35
CA LEU A 438 -20.03 23.94 -4.42
C LEU A 438 -21.43 23.56 -4.88
N THR A 439 -22.19 24.51 -5.44
CA THR A 439 -23.54 24.23 -5.96
C THR A 439 -23.52 23.46 -7.28
N ALA A 440 -22.50 23.63 -8.12
CA ALA A 440 -22.29 22.79 -9.29
C ALA A 440 -21.99 21.34 -8.89
N LEU A 441 -21.16 21.13 -7.86
CA LEU A 441 -20.91 19.79 -7.30
C LEU A 441 -22.19 19.17 -6.73
N LEU A 442 -22.99 19.97 -6.01
CA LEU A 442 -24.29 19.52 -5.50
C LEU A 442 -25.20 19.02 -6.63
N HIS A 443 -25.33 19.76 -7.73
CA HIS A 443 -26.17 19.35 -8.86
C HIS A 443 -25.68 18.06 -9.52
N ILE A 444 -24.38 17.77 -9.49
CA ILE A 444 -23.85 16.49 -9.97
C ILE A 444 -24.24 15.36 -9.01
N VAL A 445 -24.17 15.61 -7.71
CA VAL A 445 -24.58 14.64 -6.67
C VAL A 445 -26.09 14.37 -6.75
N GLU A 446 -26.92 15.39 -6.96
CA GLU A 446 -28.38 15.25 -7.17
C GLU A 446 -28.72 14.34 -8.36
N ASN A 447 -27.89 14.33 -9.41
CA ASN A 447 -28.11 13.50 -10.60
C ASN A 447 -27.48 12.10 -10.52
N GLY A 448 -27.06 11.64 -9.33
CA GLY A 448 -26.47 10.31 -9.15
C GLY A 448 -24.97 10.27 -9.44
N GLY A 449 -24.23 11.23 -8.92
CA GLY A 449 -22.77 11.30 -9.04
C GLY A 449 -22.04 10.07 -8.44
N SER A 450 -20.79 9.87 -8.85
CA SER A 450 -19.95 8.79 -8.31
C SER A 450 -19.73 8.94 -6.80
N ARG A 451 -19.45 7.84 -6.08
CA ARG A 451 -19.11 7.87 -4.64
C ARG A 451 -17.99 8.87 -4.32
N GLU A 452 -17.01 9.00 -5.19
CA GLU A 452 -15.91 9.96 -5.04
C GLU A 452 -16.43 11.40 -5.07
N THR A 453 -17.32 11.74 -6.00
CA THR A 453 -17.94 13.06 -6.13
C THR A 453 -18.86 13.40 -4.93
N ILE A 454 -19.54 12.40 -4.39
CA ILE A 454 -20.35 12.56 -3.17
C ILE A 454 -19.46 12.96 -2.01
N VAL A 455 -18.38 12.20 -1.78
CA VAL A 455 -17.44 12.46 -0.68
C VAL A 455 -16.74 13.81 -0.87
N THR A 456 -16.38 14.20 -2.09
CA THR A 456 -15.76 15.51 -2.33
C THR A 456 -16.71 16.65 -2.05
N PHE A 457 -17.99 16.55 -2.42
CA PHE A 457 -18.98 17.56 -2.10
C PHE A 457 -19.09 17.78 -0.58
N PHE A 458 -19.25 16.71 0.21
CA PHE A 458 -19.37 16.84 1.66
C PHE A 458 -18.10 17.39 2.31
N ARG A 459 -16.91 17.00 1.83
CA ARG A 459 -15.63 17.57 2.30
C ARG A 459 -15.49 19.04 1.90
N ALA A 460 -15.87 19.41 0.69
CA ALA A 460 -15.86 20.79 0.20
C ALA A 460 -16.83 21.67 1.01
N ALA A 461 -18.03 21.17 1.31
CA ALA A 461 -19.00 21.85 2.16
C ALA A 461 -18.48 22.04 3.58
N PHE A 462 -17.81 21.03 4.14
CA PHE A 462 -17.16 21.15 5.45
C PHE A 462 -16.06 22.23 5.46
N LEU A 463 -15.15 22.22 4.49
CA LEU A 463 -14.09 23.24 4.38
C LEU A 463 -14.66 24.65 4.21
N PHE A 464 -15.69 24.81 3.37
CA PHE A 464 -16.36 26.09 3.19
C PHE A 464 -17.00 26.58 4.50
N LEU A 465 -17.65 25.70 5.25
CA LEU A 465 -18.26 26.04 6.54
C LEU A 465 -17.21 26.36 7.61
N LEU A 466 -16.08 25.66 7.63
CA LEU A 466 -14.99 25.92 8.58
C LEU A 466 -14.52 27.37 8.48
N ASN A 467 -14.39 27.90 7.26
CA ASN A 467 -13.85 29.23 7.02
C ASN A 467 -14.92 30.33 6.96
N PHE A 468 -16.13 30.03 6.47
CA PHE A 468 -17.16 31.06 6.17
C PHE A 468 -18.48 30.88 6.93
N TYR A 469 -18.51 30.22 8.09
CA TYR A 469 -19.76 30.00 8.84
C TYR A 469 -20.49 31.30 9.27
N HIS A 470 -19.74 32.39 9.49
CA HIS A 470 -20.30 33.70 9.86
C HIS A 470 -21.24 34.29 8.80
N MET A 471 -21.12 33.84 7.54
CA MET A 471 -21.93 34.36 6.44
C MET A 471 -23.29 33.65 6.36
N GLU A 472 -24.28 34.19 7.10
CA GLU A 472 -25.61 33.60 7.26
C GLU A 472 -26.35 33.31 5.95
N HIS A 473 -26.18 34.13 4.91
CA HIS A 473 -26.86 33.91 3.62
C HIS A 473 -26.43 32.58 2.97
N TYR A 474 -25.13 32.31 2.90
CA TYR A 474 -24.60 31.10 2.28
C TYR A 474 -24.85 29.87 3.15
N SER A 475 -24.69 30.00 4.46
CA SER A 475 -24.89 28.89 5.39
C SER A 475 -26.36 28.44 5.46
N ASN A 476 -27.33 29.37 5.44
CA ASN A 476 -28.76 29.06 5.36
C ASN A 476 -29.15 28.45 4.00
N SER A 477 -28.60 28.99 2.90
CA SER A 477 -28.85 28.45 1.56
C SER A 477 -28.31 27.02 1.42
N LEU A 478 -27.17 26.72 2.06
CA LEU A 478 -26.60 25.38 2.11
C LEU A 478 -27.50 24.41 2.89
N ILE A 479 -28.07 24.82 4.03
CA ILE A 479 -29.03 24.00 4.79
C ILE A 479 -30.22 23.61 3.91
N GLU A 480 -30.81 24.59 3.22
CA GLU A 480 -31.95 24.35 2.33
C GLU A 480 -31.62 23.34 1.22
N LYS A 481 -30.44 23.49 0.62
CA LYS A 481 -29.94 22.63 -0.46
C LYS A 481 -29.62 21.21 0.01
N VAL A 482 -28.99 21.05 1.17
CA VAL A 482 -28.71 19.73 1.78
C VAL A 482 -30.02 19.03 2.17
N CYS A 483 -31.01 19.76 2.68
CA CYS A 483 -32.34 19.21 2.97
C CYS A 483 -33.05 18.72 1.70
N LYS A 484 -32.98 19.49 0.61
CA LYS A 484 -33.50 19.06 -0.70
C LYS A 484 -32.76 17.81 -1.20
N LEU A 485 -31.44 17.77 -1.09
CA LEU A 485 -30.65 16.61 -1.49
C LEU A 485 -31.04 15.35 -0.72
N TYR A 486 -31.22 15.46 0.59
CA TYR A 486 -31.63 14.35 1.45
C TYR A 486 -32.96 13.72 1.01
N LEU A 487 -33.94 14.56 0.65
CA LEU A 487 -35.25 14.09 0.17
C LEU A 487 -35.17 13.32 -1.15
N HIS A 488 -34.24 13.71 -2.04
CA HIS A 488 -34.06 13.02 -3.33
C HIS A 488 -33.24 11.73 -3.16
N HIS A 489 -32.30 11.70 -2.21
CA HIS A 489 -31.38 10.59 -1.98
C HIS A 489 -31.21 10.30 -0.48
N THR A 490 -32.12 9.52 0.09
CA THR A 490 -32.13 9.16 1.52
C THR A 490 -30.89 8.37 1.97
N GLN A 491 -30.23 7.67 1.04
CA GLN A 491 -29.00 6.90 1.28
C GLN A 491 -27.80 7.77 1.68
N LEU A 492 -27.85 9.10 1.44
CA LEU A 492 -26.79 10.04 1.83
C LEU A 492 -26.82 10.41 3.31
N ALA A 493 -27.76 9.87 4.10
CA ALA A 493 -27.87 10.08 5.54
C ALA A 493 -26.53 9.99 6.30
N PRO A 494 -25.65 8.97 6.11
CA PRO A 494 -24.40 8.87 6.85
C PRO A 494 -23.45 10.05 6.60
N HIS A 495 -23.42 10.58 5.38
CA HIS A 495 -22.56 11.70 5.03
C HIS A 495 -23.06 13.02 5.63
N ILE A 496 -24.38 13.19 5.72
CA ILE A 496 -25.00 14.36 6.36
C ILE A 496 -24.79 14.32 7.88
N ILE A 497 -24.92 13.14 8.50
CA ILE A 497 -24.61 12.94 9.93
C ILE A 497 -23.14 13.28 10.18
N SER A 498 -22.23 12.71 9.39
CA SER A 498 -20.80 13.00 9.50
C SER A 498 -20.47 14.48 9.31
N LEU A 499 -21.15 15.19 8.40
CA LEU A 499 -20.98 16.63 8.23
C LEU A 499 -21.43 17.38 9.50
N ALA A 500 -22.61 17.06 10.04
CA ALA A 500 -23.12 17.68 11.26
C ALA A 500 -22.17 17.44 12.46
N ASP A 501 -21.71 16.20 12.65
CA ASP A 501 -20.79 15.82 13.74
C ASP A 501 -19.47 16.59 13.65
N GLN A 502 -18.82 16.53 12.49
CA GLN A 502 -17.53 17.21 12.31
C GLN A 502 -17.64 18.73 12.44
N THR A 503 -18.75 19.33 11.98
CA THR A 503 -18.98 20.77 12.22
C THR A 503 -19.21 21.09 13.68
N GLN A 504 -19.85 20.21 14.45
CA GLN A 504 -20.12 20.42 15.87
C GLN A 504 -18.85 20.26 16.72
N ASP A 505 -17.98 19.30 16.37
CA ASP A 505 -16.71 19.07 17.07
C ASP A 505 -15.69 20.20 16.85
N ARG A 506 -15.60 20.70 15.61
CA ARG A 506 -14.62 21.73 15.22
C ARG A 506 -15.13 23.17 15.39
N LEU A 507 -16.44 23.41 15.26
CA LEU A 507 -17.08 24.72 15.38
C LEU A 507 -18.07 24.72 16.57
N SER A 508 -17.55 24.58 17.80
CA SER A 508 -18.38 24.54 19.01
C SER A 508 -19.22 25.82 19.24
N GLU A 509 -18.82 26.94 18.63
CA GLU A 509 -19.50 28.23 18.74
C GLU A 509 -20.66 28.39 17.74
N SER A 510 -20.68 27.60 16.65
CA SER A 510 -21.69 27.72 15.61
C SER A 510 -22.95 26.92 15.92
N ASN A 511 -24.13 27.53 15.75
CA ASN A 511 -25.43 26.84 15.85
C ASN A 511 -25.85 26.19 14.53
N TRP A 512 -25.00 26.18 13.49
CA TRP A 512 -25.34 25.71 12.16
C TRP A 512 -25.75 24.23 12.13
N ALA A 513 -25.00 23.33 12.78
CA ALA A 513 -25.32 21.90 12.85
C ALA A 513 -26.70 21.64 13.48
N VAL A 514 -27.03 22.39 14.54
CA VAL A 514 -28.33 22.32 15.22
C VAL A 514 -29.45 22.83 14.30
N GLN A 515 -29.21 23.89 13.52
CA GLN A 515 -30.17 24.41 12.55
C GLN A 515 -30.42 23.40 11.41
N LEU A 516 -29.37 22.76 10.89
CA LEU A 516 -29.49 21.70 9.88
C LEU A 516 -30.31 20.53 10.41
N LEU A 517 -29.98 20.00 11.59
CA LEU A 517 -30.70 18.88 12.20
C LEU A 517 -32.18 19.21 12.46
N LYS A 518 -32.48 20.44 12.90
CA LYS A 518 -33.86 20.92 13.07
C LYS A 518 -34.61 21.03 11.74
N ALA A 519 -33.96 21.50 10.69
CA ALA A 519 -34.53 21.56 9.34
C ALA A 519 -34.83 20.16 8.79
N LEU A 520 -33.89 19.21 8.96
CA LEU A 520 -34.07 17.82 8.57
C LEU A 520 -35.18 17.14 9.37
N GLN A 521 -35.27 17.35 10.68
CA GLN A 521 -36.37 16.85 11.50
C GLN A 521 -37.72 17.29 10.94
N ARG A 522 -37.86 18.58 10.63
CA ARG A 522 -39.10 19.15 10.06
C ARG A 522 -39.46 18.46 8.75
N VAL A 523 -38.50 18.38 7.83
CA VAL A 523 -38.67 17.77 6.51
C VAL A 523 -39.07 16.29 6.59
N ILE A 524 -38.47 15.52 7.50
CA ILE A 524 -38.81 14.09 7.70
C ILE A 524 -40.22 13.94 8.28
N THR A 525 -40.60 14.76 9.25
CA THR A 525 -41.90 14.66 9.92
C THR A 525 -43.07 15.16 9.07
N GLU A 526 -42.81 16.04 8.11
CA GLU A 526 -43.80 16.55 7.15
C GLU A 526 -43.94 15.64 5.89
N ALA A 527 -43.09 14.62 5.74
CA ALA A 527 -43.12 13.72 4.58
C ALA A 527 -44.35 12.79 4.58
N PRO A 528 -45.04 12.62 3.43
CA PRO A 528 -46.23 11.76 3.35
C PRO A 528 -45.85 10.28 3.46
N LEU A 529 -46.37 9.60 4.49
CA LEU A 529 -46.12 8.17 4.78
C LEU A 529 -46.45 7.22 3.62
N ALA A 530 -47.35 7.60 2.71
CA ALA A 530 -47.78 6.80 1.57
C ALA A 530 -46.73 6.66 0.44
N GLN A 531 -45.67 7.48 0.45
CA GLN A 531 -44.62 7.49 -0.57
C GLN A 531 -43.28 6.94 -0.09
N LEU A 532 -43.18 6.52 1.18
CA LEU A 532 -41.92 6.07 1.78
C LEU A 532 -41.66 4.59 1.47
N THR A 533 -40.49 4.28 0.90
CA THR A 533 -40.04 2.88 0.83
C THR A 533 -39.50 2.42 2.19
N LEU A 534 -39.43 1.10 2.41
CA LEU A 534 -38.86 0.51 3.63
C LEU A 534 -37.40 0.94 3.85
N GLN A 535 -36.64 1.13 2.78
CA GLN A 535 -35.25 1.56 2.83
C GLN A 535 -35.13 3.04 3.22
N ASP A 536 -36.01 3.90 2.68
CA ASP A 536 -36.06 5.33 3.05
C ASP A 536 -36.39 5.49 4.53
N LEU A 537 -37.34 4.69 5.04
CA LEU A 537 -37.72 4.72 6.45
C LEU A 537 -36.54 4.36 7.37
N ARG A 538 -35.70 3.40 6.98
CA ARG A 538 -34.50 3.04 7.77
C ARG A 538 -33.54 4.22 7.90
N TRP A 539 -33.31 4.95 6.80
CA TRP A 539 -32.44 6.14 6.82
C TRP A 539 -33.06 7.31 7.57
N HIS A 540 -34.38 7.53 7.43
CA HIS A 540 -35.13 8.50 8.24
C HIS A 540 -34.98 8.22 9.75
N LEU A 541 -35.10 6.96 10.17
CA LEU A 541 -34.94 6.59 11.57
C LEU A 541 -33.50 6.78 12.07
N LYS A 542 -32.49 6.44 11.27
CA LYS A 542 -31.08 6.70 11.61
C LYS A 542 -30.79 8.20 11.74
N MET A 543 -31.33 9.04 10.85
CA MET A 543 -31.25 10.50 10.96
C MET A 543 -31.96 11.03 12.21
N LEU A 544 -33.18 10.56 12.48
CA LEU A 544 -33.94 10.98 13.66
C LEU A 544 -33.29 10.52 14.97
N ALA A 545 -32.58 9.39 14.98
CA ALA A 545 -31.80 8.96 16.13
C ALA A 545 -30.69 9.97 16.44
N ARG A 546 -29.98 10.46 15.41
CA ARG A 546 -28.97 11.50 15.56
C ARG A 546 -29.57 12.85 16.00
N VAL A 547 -30.73 13.22 15.46
CA VAL A 547 -31.48 14.43 15.90
C VAL A 547 -31.89 14.31 17.36
N ALA A 548 -32.25 13.12 17.83
CA ALA A 548 -32.65 12.84 19.21
C ALA A 548 -31.47 12.90 20.21
N GLU A 549 -30.22 12.94 19.75
CA GLU A 549 -29.06 13.17 20.61
C GLU A 549 -28.91 14.65 20.99
N GLU A 550 -29.43 15.57 20.17
CA GLU A 550 -29.27 17.00 20.41
C GLU A 550 -30.29 17.56 21.39
N GLY A 551 -29.82 17.86 22.61
CA GLY A 551 -30.62 18.41 23.70
C GLY A 551 -31.34 19.74 23.41
N LYS A 552 -30.88 20.51 22.42
CA LYS A 552 -31.46 21.80 22.03
C LYS A 552 -32.72 21.66 21.15
N ILE A 553 -32.98 20.48 20.58
CA ILE A 553 -34.06 20.27 19.60
C ILE A 553 -35.30 19.63 20.27
N PRO A 554 -36.52 20.19 20.09
CA PRO A 554 -37.73 19.59 20.63
C PRO A 554 -38.12 18.31 19.84
N GLN A 555 -38.44 17.23 20.55
CA GLN A 555 -38.65 15.90 19.95
C GLN A 555 -40.13 15.47 19.78
N HIS A 556 -41.10 16.36 20.03
CA HIS A 556 -42.52 16.03 19.92
C HIS A 556 -42.94 15.61 18.50
N SER A 557 -42.36 16.24 17.46
CA SER A 557 -42.59 15.89 16.06
C SER A 557 -42.00 14.52 15.71
N THR A 558 -40.81 14.19 16.24
CA THR A 558 -40.18 12.86 16.13
C THR A 558 -41.09 11.77 16.70
N LEU A 559 -41.66 11.98 17.90
CA LEU A 559 -42.59 11.04 18.52
C LEU A 559 -43.91 10.91 17.76
N GLY A 560 -44.44 12.02 17.24
CA GLY A 560 -45.63 12.01 16.39
C GLY A 560 -45.42 11.19 15.11
N PHE A 561 -44.23 11.31 14.49
CA PHE A 561 -43.84 10.50 13.34
C PHE A 561 -43.64 9.02 13.70
N LEU A 562 -42.97 8.69 14.80
CA LEU A 562 -42.86 7.30 15.25
C LEU A 562 -44.24 6.68 15.54
N SER A 563 -45.14 7.41 16.19
CA SER A 563 -46.50 6.94 16.45
C SER A 563 -47.26 6.69 15.15
N SER A 564 -47.13 7.56 14.15
CA SER A 564 -47.82 7.39 12.87
C SER A 564 -47.27 6.22 12.03
N VAL A 565 -45.97 5.92 12.16
CA VAL A 565 -45.32 4.77 11.53
C VAL A 565 -45.73 3.45 12.19
N ILE A 566 -45.94 3.40 13.50
CA ILE A 566 -46.22 2.14 14.23
C ILE A 566 -47.75 1.87 14.34
N THR A 567 -48.62 2.86 14.09
CA THR A 567 -50.07 2.68 14.20
C THR A 567 -50.64 1.79 13.07
N PRO A 568 -51.55 0.83 13.36
CA PRO A 568 -51.95 -0.23 12.42
C PRO A 568 -52.65 0.23 11.14
N SER A 569 -53.27 1.42 11.17
CA SER A 569 -54.08 1.94 10.05
C SER A 569 -53.23 2.42 8.86
N SER A 570 -51.92 2.54 9.04
CA SER A 570 -51.04 3.29 8.12
C SER A 570 -49.86 2.48 7.56
N SER A 571 -49.45 1.38 8.21
CA SER A 571 -48.26 0.63 7.81
C SER A 571 -48.35 -0.88 8.12
N SER A 572 -47.82 -1.73 7.23
CA SER A 572 -47.71 -3.19 7.43
C SER A 572 -46.50 -3.60 8.28
N LEU A 573 -45.80 -2.64 8.90
CA LEU A 573 -44.48 -2.81 9.53
C LEU A 573 -44.50 -3.69 10.79
N CYS A 574 -45.54 -3.55 11.61
CA CYS A 574 -45.70 -4.37 12.81
C CYS A 574 -45.98 -5.85 12.44
N VAL A 575 -46.58 -6.09 11.28
CA VAL A 575 -46.91 -7.42 10.76
C VAL A 575 -45.73 -8.04 10.02
N SER A 576 -44.89 -7.24 9.35
CA SER A 576 -43.72 -7.72 8.60
C SER A 576 -42.58 -8.23 9.49
N GLY A 577 -42.51 -7.80 10.76
CA GLY A 577 -41.56 -8.33 11.74
C GLY A 577 -40.08 -8.09 11.40
N ASP A 578 -39.75 -7.01 10.69
CA ASP A 578 -38.36 -6.75 10.26
C ASP A 578 -37.48 -6.27 11.42
N TRP A 579 -36.73 -7.20 12.01
CA TRP A 579 -35.80 -6.98 13.11
C TRP A 579 -34.89 -5.73 12.94
N ARG A 580 -34.42 -5.43 11.72
CA ARG A 580 -33.52 -4.28 11.48
C ARG A 580 -34.23 -2.94 11.65
N LEU A 581 -35.47 -2.86 11.18
CA LEU A 581 -36.30 -1.67 11.32
C LEU A 581 -36.73 -1.48 12.77
N GLY A 582 -37.11 -2.58 13.45
CA GLY A 582 -37.42 -2.58 14.88
C GLY A 582 -36.26 -2.02 15.73
N ASN A 583 -35.03 -2.47 15.44
CA ASN A 583 -33.83 -1.93 16.10
C ASN A 583 -33.58 -0.45 15.79
N SER A 584 -33.88 0.00 14.57
CA SER A 584 -33.75 1.42 14.22
C SER A 584 -34.73 2.29 15.02
N VAL A 585 -35.97 1.82 15.21
CA VAL A 585 -36.97 2.50 16.07
C VAL A 585 -36.53 2.49 17.54
N LEU A 586 -36.10 1.34 18.05
CA LEU A 586 -35.58 1.21 19.42
C LEU A 586 -34.35 2.10 19.66
N GLY A 587 -33.49 2.27 18.65
CA GLY A 587 -32.35 3.19 18.68
C GLY A 587 -32.79 4.64 18.92
N VAL A 588 -33.81 5.11 18.19
CA VAL A 588 -34.40 6.44 18.42
C VAL A 588 -34.99 6.54 19.83
N CYS A 589 -35.79 5.56 20.25
CA CYS A 589 -36.37 5.52 21.60
C CYS A 589 -35.30 5.57 22.69
N ARG A 590 -34.18 4.85 22.52
CA ARG A 590 -33.05 4.86 23.46
C ARG A 590 -32.39 6.24 23.55
N ARG A 591 -32.18 6.94 22.43
CA ARG A 591 -31.64 8.31 22.46
C ARG A 591 -32.61 9.28 23.13
N LEU A 592 -33.92 9.12 22.92
CA LEU A 592 -34.95 9.91 23.60
C LEU A 592 -35.04 9.64 25.11
N LEU A 593 -34.76 8.41 25.56
CA LEU A 593 -34.68 8.07 26.99
C LEU A 593 -33.56 8.84 27.71
N VAL A 594 -32.47 9.16 27.03
CA VAL A 594 -31.32 9.91 27.59
C VAL A 594 -31.49 11.43 27.42
N HIS A 595 -32.50 11.88 26.69
CA HIS A 595 -32.66 13.28 26.30
C HIS A 595 -32.96 14.23 27.49
N PRO A 596 -32.42 15.46 27.51
CA PRO A 596 -32.65 16.43 28.59
C PRO A 596 -34.12 16.80 28.83
N SER A 597 -34.96 16.68 27.80
CA SER A 597 -36.39 17.01 27.87
C SER A 597 -37.31 15.80 28.14
N LEU A 598 -36.80 14.72 28.74
CA LEU A 598 -37.57 13.48 28.96
C LEU A 598 -38.91 13.71 29.69
N ASP A 599 -38.99 14.67 30.62
CA ASP A 599 -40.21 14.91 31.42
C ASP A 599 -41.43 15.27 30.55
N SER A 600 -41.24 15.99 29.44
CA SER A 600 -42.34 16.33 28.52
C SER A 600 -42.64 15.21 27.51
N LEU A 601 -41.74 14.23 27.37
CA LEU A 601 -41.79 13.16 26.39
C LEU A 601 -42.14 11.80 26.98
N LEU A 602 -42.28 11.70 28.32
CA LEU A 602 -42.46 10.45 29.04
C LEU A 602 -43.72 9.70 28.61
N ILE A 603 -44.88 10.39 28.55
CA ILE A 603 -46.17 9.76 28.20
C ILE A 603 -46.16 9.25 26.76
N PRO A 604 -45.85 10.07 25.73
CA PRO A 604 -45.88 9.58 24.34
C PRO A 604 -44.81 8.52 24.05
N LEU A 605 -43.65 8.57 24.72
CA LEU A 605 -42.62 7.53 24.58
C LEU A 605 -43.04 6.21 25.23
N ALA A 606 -43.71 6.27 26.39
CA ALA A 606 -44.26 5.09 27.06
C ALA A 606 -45.34 4.41 26.20
N ASP A 607 -46.22 5.18 25.57
CA ASP A 607 -47.27 4.67 24.67
C ASP A 607 -46.66 3.94 23.46
N ILE A 608 -45.61 4.50 22.85
CA ILE A 608 -44.89 3.87 21.72
C ILE A 608 -44.21 2.56 22.14
N LEU A 609 -43.48 2.54 23.27
CA LEU A 609 -42.81 1.34 23.77
C LEU A 609 -43.81 0.24 24.18
N GLN A 610 -44.95 0.63 24.76
CA GLN A 610 -46.02 -0.30 25.08
C GLN A 610 -46.65 -0.90 23.82
N HIS A 611 -46.89 -0.09 22.79
CA HIS A 611 -47.43 -0.57 21.53
C HIS A 611 -46.47 -1.49 20.79
N LEU A 612 -45.15 -1.21 20.81
CA LEU A 612 -44.13 -2.13 20.29
C LEU A 612 -44.11 -3.47 21.03
N THR A 613 -44.26 -3.44 22.37
CA THR A 613 -44.30 -4.65 23.20
C THR A 613 -45.49 -5.56 22.87
N CYS A 614 -46.64 -4.97 22.51
CA CYS A 614 -47.88 -5.72 22.27
C CYS A 614 -48.09 -6.14 20.82
N CYS A 615 -47.61 -5.36 19.85
CA CYS A 615 -48.06 -5.46 18.46
C CYS A 615 -46.96 -5.81 17.45
N TYR A 616 -45.68 -5.80 17.83
CA TYR A 616 -44.57 -6.05 16.88
C TYR A 616 -44.36 -7.54 16.61
N GLY A 617 -44.10 -7.97 15.37
CA GLY A 617 -44.00 -9.40 15.02
C GLY A 617 -42.77 -10.14 15.58
N ASP A 618 -41.68 -9.44 15.89
CA ASP A 618 -40.42 -10.03 16.37
C ASP A 618 -40.33 -10.01 17.91
N THR A 619 -40.00 -11.16 18.51
CA THR A 619 -39.94 -11.34 19.97
C THR A 619 -38.78 -10.60 20.63
N ASP A 620 -37.64 -10.47 19.95
CA ASP A 620 -36.45 -9.78 20.47
C ASP A 620 -36.74 -8.28 20.63
N ILE A 621 -37.36 -7.69 19.62
CA ILE A 621 -37.80 -6.29 19.65
C ILE A 621 -38.85 -6.05 20.74
N GLN A 622 -39.80 -6.98 20.94
CA GLN A 622 -40.79 -6.89 22.02
C GLN A 622 -40.14 -6.90 23.41
N ASP A 623 -39.18 -7.79 23.63
CA ASP A 623 -38.51 -7.92 24.94
C ASP A 623 -37.61 -6.71 25.22
N HIS A 624 -36.92 -6.17 24.21
CA HIS A 624 -36.17 -4.92 24.33
C HIS A 624 -37.09 -3.71 24.58
N ALA A 625 -38.23 -3.63 23.90
CA ALA A 625 -39.22 -2.58 24.15
C ALA A 625 -39.79 -2.66 25.58
N ARG A 626 -40.08 -3.88 26.07
CA ARG A 626 -40.53 -4.12 27.45
C ARG A 626 -39.47 -3.72 28.48
N LEU A 627 -38.20 -4.01 28.20
CA LEU A 627 -37.08 -3.61 29.05
C LEU A 627 -36.96 -2.09 29.12
N TYR A 628 -37.00 -1.38 27.98
CA TYR A 628 -36.99 0.08 27.95
C TYR A 628 -38.20 0.70 28.66
N TYR A 629 -39.39 0.14 28.48
CA TYR A 629 -40.60 0.57 29.19
C TYR A 629 -40.47 0.39 30.71
N THR A 630 -39.90 -0.74 31.13
CA THR A 630 -39.64 -1.02 32.55
C THR A 630 -38.61 -0.07 33.13
N ILE A 631 -37.54 0.22 32.39
CA ILE A 631 -36.49 1.18 32.78
C ILE A 631 -37.08 2.59 32.93
N LEU A 632 -37.90 3.03 31.97
CA LEU A 632 -38.55 4.34 31.97
C LEU A 632 -39.48 4.53 33.19
N THR A 633 -40.16 3.48 33.62
CA THR A 633 -41.14 3.53 34.72
C THR A 633 -40.53 3.32 36.11
N THR A 634 -39.34 2.72 36.20
CA THR A 634 -38.74 2.30 37.49
C THR A 634 -37.51 3.09 37.92
N LEU A 635 -36.75 3.69 36.99
CA LEU A 635 -35.49 4.38 37.30
C LEU A 635 -35.65 5.90 37.31
N SER A 636 -34.90 6.57 38.21
CA SER A 636 -34.74 8.02 38.16
C SER A 636 -33.85 8.43 36.99
N ARG A 637 -34.05 9.64 36.43
CA ARG A 637 -33.32 10.15 35.26
C ARG A 637 -31.79 10.01 35.38
N GLU A 638 -31.23 10.39 36.52
CA GLU A 638 -29.78 10.32 36.75
C GLU A 638 -29.24 8.89 36.67
N LYS A 639 -30.00 7.91 37.20
CA LYS A 639 -29.64 6.49 37.15
C LYS A 639 -29.84 5.92 35.74
N LEU A 640 -30.88 6.36 35.05
CA LEU A 640 -31.18 5.96 33.68
C LEU A 640 -30.08 6.44 32.71
N ALA A 641 -29.67 7.71 32.81
CA ALA A 641 -28.55 8.24 32.03
C ALA A 641 -27.24 7.50 32.35
N GLY A 642 -26.97 7.21 33.63
CA GLY A 642 -25.78 6.45 34.04
C GLY A 642 -25.74 5.00 33.56
N VAL A 643 -26.89 4.32 33.47
CA VAL A 643 -27.01 2.94 32.96
C VAL A 643 -26.88 2.91 31.43
N LEU A 644 -27.41 3.91 30.72
CA LEU A 644 -27.43 3.93 29.25
C LEU A 644 -26.18 4.57 28.61
N ALA A 645 -25.47 5.46 29.32
CA ALA A 645 -24.30 6.20 28.80
C ALA A 645 -22.96 5.43 28.88
N GLN A 646 -22.90 4.23 29.47
CA GLN A 646 -21.66 3.45 29.64
C GLN A 646 -21.04 2.88 28.34
N GLY A 647 -21.44 3.36 27.16
CA GLY A 647 -20.96 2.91 25.85
C GLY A 647 -20.00 3.87 25.12
N THR A 648 -19.86 5.13 25.53
CA THR A 648 -19.09 6.15 24.79
C THR A 648 -18.20 6.96 25.73
N ALA A 649 -17.04 6.42 26.08
CA ALA A 649 -15.95 7.19 26.69
C ALA A 649 -14.67 6.91 25.93
N GLU A 650 -14.30 7.83 25.05
CA GLU A 650 -12.95 7.94 24.50
C GLU A 650 -11.97 8.35 25.60
N GLY A 651 -10.75 7.81 25.53
CA GLY A 651 -9.61 8.32 26.31
C GLY A 651 -9.10 7.39 27.42
N GLY A 652 -8.22 6.45 27.04
CA GLY A 652 -7.02 6.10 27.81
C GLY A 652 -7.16 5.80 29.30
N ARG A 653 -7.82 4.70 29.68
CA ARG A 653 -7.40 3.93 30.86
C ARG A 653 -7.89 2.50 30.78
N GLN A 654 -6.94 1.61 30.51
CA GLN A 654 -7.10 0.16 30.52
C GLN A 654 -7.37 -0.31 31.95
N VAL A 655 -8.64 -0.32 32.36
CA VAL A 655 -9.11 -1.02 33.56
C VAL A 655 -10.31 -1.84 33.16
N THR A 656 -10.14 -3.17 33.25
CA THR A 656 -11.16 -4.22 33.21
C THR A 656 -12.58 -3.77 33.58
N LYS A 657 -13.36 -3.28 32.60
CA LYS A 657 -14.79 -3.02 32.73
C LYS A 657 -15.54 -4.09 31.95
N ARG A 658 -15.85 -5.20 32.63
CA ARG A 658 -16.64 -6.31 32.10
C ARG A 658 -18.13 -5.94 32.01
N SER A 659 -18.69 -6.13 30.81
CA SER A 659 -19.91 -6.92 30.55
C SER A 659 -21.22 -6.55 31.25
N LEU A 660 -21.74 -5.34 30.99
CA LEU A 660 -23.20 -5.11 31.02
C LEU A 660 -23.74 -4.43 29.75
N SER A 661 -22.86 -3.79 28.95
CA SER A 661 -23.21 -3.25 27.63
C SER A 661 -23.50 -4.33 26.59
N CYS A 662 -23.05 -5.58 26.78
CA CYS A 662 -23.30 -6.68 25.84
C CYS A 662 -24.75 -7.17 25.80
N ILE A 663 -25.61 -6.78 26.75
CA ILE A 663 -27.03 -7.14 26.74
C ILE A 663 -27.86 -6.13 25.92
N MET A 664 -27.32 -4.93 25.62
CA MET A 664 -28.09 -3.84 25.03
C MET A 664 -27.35 -3.05 23.93
N ALA A 665 -26.15 -3.47 23.51
CA ALA A 665 -25.38 -2.77 22.50
C ALA A 665 -25.85 -3.14 21.09
N GLU A 666 -26.20 -2.11 20.33
CA GLU A 666 -26.36 -2.04 18.87
C GLU A 666 -25.33 -2.90 18.14
N SER A 667 -25.59 -4.20 18.03
CA SER A 667 -24.74 -5.14 17.33
C SER A 667 -25.20 -5.23 15.88
N GLU A 668 -25.17 -4.09 15.18
CA GLU A 668 -24.76 -4.11 13.77
C GLU A 668 -23.22 -4.05 13.68
N GLY A 669 -22.50 -3.55 14.70
CA GLY A 669 -21.04 -3.34 14.65
C GLY A 669 -20.16 -4.50 15.13
N LEU A 670 -20.57 -5.25 16.15
CA LEU A 670 -19.72 -6.30 16.77
C LEU A 670 -19.99 -7.71 16.21
N THR A 671 -21.21 -7.98 15.74
CA THR A 671 -21.57 -9.25 15.08
C THR A 671 -21.16 -9.24 13.61
N SER A 672 -21.26 -8.10 12.90
CA SER A 672 -20.84 -7.99 11.50
C SER A 672 -19.33 -8.18 11.27
N MET A 673 -18.49 -7.95 12.29
CA MET A 673 -17.04 -8.10 12.16
C MET A 673 -16.54 -9.54 12.33
N LEU A 674 -17.36 -10.48 12.83
CA LEU A 674 -16.86 -11.84 13.17
C LEU A 674 -17.81 -13.03 12.92
N THR A 675 -19.07 -12.85 12.54
CA THR A 675 -19.91 -14.00 12.18
C THR A 675 -19.96 -14.22 10.67
N ILE A 676 -19.19 -15.20 10.20
CA ILE A 676 -19.40 -15.81 8.89
C ILE A 676 -20.76 -16.50 8.94
N HIS A 677 -21.74 -15.99 8.21
CA HIS A 677 -23.06 -16.62 8.14
C HIS A 677 -23.00 -17.80 7.15
N GLN A 678 -23.20 -19.02 7.66
CA GLN A 678 -23.23 -20.22 6.84
C GLN A 678 -24.57 -20.32 6.10
N MET A 679 -24.49 -20.44 4.78
CA MET A 679 -25.67 -20.61 3.94
C MET A 679 -26.00 -22.08 3.72
N GLU A 680 -27.27 -22.44 3.86
CA GLU A 680 -27.77 -23.82 3.67
C GLU A 680 -27.87 -24.24 2.18
N LYS A 681 -27.82 -23.29 1.23
CA LYS A 681 -27.90 -23.56 -0.21
C LYS A 681 -26.74 -22.91 -0.97
N ALA A 682 -26.12 -23.66 -1.88
CA ALA A 682 -25.13 -23.16 -2.82
C ALA A 682 -25.77 -22.17 -3.80
N ILE A 683 -25.36 -20.90 -3.76
CA ILE A 683 -25.96 -19.84 -4.59
C ILE A 683 -25.36 -19.81 -6.00
N PHE A 684 -24.07 -20.09 -6.14
CA PHE A 684 -23.40 -20.03 -7.43
C PHE A 684 -23.57 -21.36 -8.18
N ASN A 685 -24.75 -21.55 -8.76
CA ASN A 685 -24.89 -22.40 -9.93
C ASN A 685 -24.78 -21.50 -11.15
N VAL A 686 -24.10 -21.96 -12.20
CA VAL A 686 -23.80 -21.23 -13.45
C VAL A 686 -25.06 -20.71 -14.18
N VAL A 687 -26.29 -20.90 -13.68
CA VAL A 687 -27.52 -20.57 -14.42
C VAL A 687 -28.68 -19.93 -13.62
N GLU A 688 -28.73 -19.85 -12.28
CA GLU A 688 -29.95 -19.33 -11.61
C GLU A 688 -29.80 -18.22 -10.56
N HIS A 689 -30.42 -17.10 -10.91
CA HIS A 689 -30.84 -15.88 -10.22
C HIS A 689 -30.85 -15.85 -8.67
N TRP A 690 -29.82 -15.21 -8.11
CA TRP A 690 -29.86 -14.52 -6.82
C TRP A 690 -29.63 -13.01 -7.06
N ASN A 691 -30.43 -12.15 -6.44
CA ASN A 691 -30.41 -10.68 -6.62
C ASN A 691 -29.81 -9.94 -5.40
N PRO A 692 -28.48 -9.87 -5.24
CA PRO A 692 -27.83 -8.79 -4.53
C PRO A 692 -27.21 -7.84 -5.56
N THR A 693 -27.49 -6.55 -5.40
CA THR A 693 -27.11 -5.49 -6.32
C THR A 693 -25.59 -5.33 -6.47
N GLU A 694 -24.80 -5.61 -5.43
CA GLU A 694 -23.33 -5.50 -5.46
C GLU A 694 -22.66 -6.47 -4.45
N LEU A 695 -21.58 -7.14 -4.86
CA LEU A 695 -20.70 -7.94 -4.00
C LEU A 695 -19.34 -7.25 -3.91
N PHE A 696 -18.85 -6.95 -2.71
CA PHE A 696 -17.60 -6.19 -2.50
C PHE A 696 -16.34 -7.03 -2.66
N SER A 697 -16.40 -8.29 -2.24
CA SER A 697 -15.30 -9.24 -2.41
C SER A 697 -15.83 -10.66 -2.40
N ILE A 698 -15.20 -11.53 -3.20
CA ILE A 698 -15.36 -12.97 -3.13
C ILE A 698 -13.98 -13.56 -2.91
N ARG A 699 -13.81 -14.33 -1.84
CA ARG A 699 -12.66 -15.23 -1.66
C ARG A 699 -13.11 -16.64 -1.97
N LEU A 700 -12.50 -17.26 -2.97
CA LEU A 700 -12.67 -18.66 -3.34
C LEU A 700 -11.59 -19.47 -2.62
N HIS A 701 -12.01 -20.46 -1.86
CA HIS A 701 -11.14 -21.40 -1.16
C HIS A 701 -11.32 -22.78 -1.78
N PHE A 702 -10.21 -23.46 -2.07
CA PHE A 702 -10.18 -24.74 -2.76
C PHE A 702 -9.46 -25.77 -1.90
N ASN A 703 -10.16 -26.83 -1.52
CA ASN A 703 -9.59 -27.97 -0.80
C ASN A 703 -9.52 -29.18 -1.72
N LEU A 704 -8.34 -29.77 -1.82
CA LEU A 704 -8.14 -31.04 -2.52
C LEU A 704 -8.60 -32.19 -1.63
N THR A 705 -9.18 -33.21 -2.25
CA THR A 705 -9.54 -34.47 -1.57
C THR A 705 -8.33 -35.40 -1.38
N ASP A 706 -7.26 -35.16 -2.14
CA ASP A 706 -6.08 -36.02 -2.23
C ASP A 706 -4.79 -35.22 -2.48
N ASP A 707 -3.65 -35.88 -2.32
CA ASP A 707 -2.32 -35.29 -2.51
C ASP A 707 -1.82 -35.38 -3.97
N HIS A 708 -2.72 -35.58 -4.95
CA HIS A 708 -2.34 -35.75 -6.36
C HIS A 708 -1.86 -34.46 -7.00
N TYR A 709 -2.33 -33.31 -6.52
CA TYR A 709 -1.95 -31.97 -6.99
C TYR A 709 -1.35 -31.13 -5.85
N GLU A 710 -0.61 -30.08 -6.19
CA GLU A 710 -0.16 -29.09 -5.21
C GLU A 710 -1.36 -28.31 -4.64
N GLU A 711 -1.31 -27.97 -3.35
CA GLU A 711 -2.33 -27.15 -2.68
C GLU A 711 -2.53 -25.82 -3.42
N LEU A 712 -3.79 -25.39 -3.54
CA LEU A 712 -4.17 -24.18 -4.23
C LEU A 712 -4.29 -23.02 -3.25
N ASP A 713 -3.72 -21.88 -3.60
CA ASP A 713 -3.92 -20.63 -2.87
C ASP A 713 -5.34 -20.11 -3.02
N ASP A 714 -5.84 -19.45 -1.98
CA ASP A 714 -7.11 -18.74 -1.99
C ASP A 714 -7.13 -17.65 -3.06
N ILE A 715 -8.16 -17.64 -3.90
CA ILE A 715 -8.33 -16.62 -4.93
C ILE A 715 -9.30 -15.56 -4.45
N SER A 716 -8.80 -14.35 -4.26
CA SER A 716 -9.62 -13.19 -3.90
C SER A 716 -9.97 -12.38 -5.14
N VAL A 717 -11.26 -12.30 -5.46
CA VAL A 717 -11.83 -11.48 -6.51
C VAL A 717 -12.45 -10.24 -5.87
N PRO A 718 -11.85 -9.05 -6.01
CA PRO A 718 -12.42 -7.82 -5.50
C PRO A 718 -13.56 -7.34 -6.41
N CYS A 719 -14.68 -6.97 -5.80
CA CYS A 719 -15.78 -6.18 -6.35
C CYS A 719 -16.43 -6.74 -7.63
N LEU A 720 -17.55 -7.47 -7.47
CA LEU A 720 -18.43 -7.86 -8.58
C LEU A 720 -19.63 -6.91 -8.62
N ILE A 721 -19.60 -6.02 -9.62
CA ILE A 721 -20.71 -5.12 -9.95
C ILE A 721 -21.39 -5.70 -11.19
N ARG A 722 -22.73 -5.78 -11.18
CA ARG A 722 -23.55 -6.37 -12.25
C ARG A 722 -23.32 -5.75 -13.63
N GLU A 723 -22.90 -4.49 -13.68
CA GLU A 723 -22.64 -3.73 -14.90
C GLU A 723 -21.29 -4.05 -15.57
N ARG A 724 -20.40 -4.78 -14.88
CA ARG A 724 -19.11 -5.20 -15.42
C ARG A 724 -19.14 -6.68 -15.83
N PRO A 725 -18.42 -7.07 -16.90
CA PRO A 725 -18.29 -8.48 -17.27
C PRO A 725 -17.66 -9.26 -16.10
N SER A 726 -18.25 -10.40 -15.76
CA SER A 726 -17.75 -11.25 -14.68
C SER A 726 -16.29 -11.66 -14.94
N PRO A 727 -15.38 -11.53 -13.96
CA PRO A 727 -13.99 -11.87 -14.14
C PRO A 727 -13.85 -13.38 -14.34
N VAL A 728 -13.10 -13.77 -15.38
CA VAL A 728 -12.77 -15.17 -15.64
C VAL A 728 -11.59 -15.56 -14.75
N VAL A 729 -11.86 -16.37 -13.73
CA VAL A 729 -10.83 -16.93 -12.84
C VAL A 729 -10.17 -18.12 -13.53
N LYS A 730 -8.85 -18.12 -13.63
CA LYS A 730 -8.06 -19.23 -14.19
C LYS A 730 -7.33 -19.97 -13.08
N LEU A 731 -7.75 -21.20 -12.80
CA LEU A 731 -7.08 -22.09 -11.87
C LEU A 731 -5.86 -22.74 -12.54
N ARG A 732 -4.69 -22.65 -11.92
CA ARG A 732 -3.46 -23.31 -12.38
C ARG A 732 -3.17 -24.50 -11.48
N LEU A 733 -3.50 -25.68 -11.96
CA LEU A 733 -3.22 -26.95 -11.27
C LEU A 733 -1.81 -27.42 -11.60
N LYS A 734 -1.07 -27.89 -10.58
CA LYS A 734 0.24 -28.51 -10.74
C LYS A 734 0.18 -29.96 -10.25
N PRO A 735 0.13 -30.94 -11.16
CA PRO A 735 0.05 -32.34 -10.78
C PRO A 735 1.37 -32.83 -10.17
N ARG A 736 1.29 -33.44 -8.99
CA ARG A 736 2.35 -34.28 -8.41
C ARG A 736 2.26 -35.70 -8.96
N ARG A 737 1.04 -36.16 -9.26
CA ARG A 737 0.72 -37.44 -9.89
C ARG A 737 -0.38 -37.23 -10.93
N PRO A 738 -0.33 -37.90 -12.10
CA PRO A 738 -1.33 -37.75 -13.16
C PRO A 738 -2.57 -38.61 -12.88
N TYR A 739 -3.23 -38.35 -11.74
CA TYR A 739 -4.46 -39.03 -11.34
C TYR A 739 -5.61 -38.03 -11.29
N PRO A 740 -6.84 -38.44 -11.66
CA PRO A 740 -8.00 -37.57 -11.55
C PRO A 740 -8.23 -37.17 -10.07
N THR A 741 -8.64 -35.93 -9.85
CA THR A 741 -8.91 -35.39 -8.50
C THR A 741 -10.25 -34.65 -8.47
N THR A 742 -10.77 -34.44 -7.26
CA THR A 742 -11.94 -33.59 -7.00
C THR A 742 -11.54 -32.45 -6.07
N LEU A 743 -11.84 -31.23 -6.50
CA LEU A 743 -11.61 -29.99 -5.78
C LEU A 743 -12.91 -29.53 -5.11
N HIS A 744 -12.93 -29.51 -3.79
CA HIS A 744 -14.01 -28.91 -3.02
C HIS A 744 -13.82 -27.40 -3.01
N ALA A 745 -14.76 -26.68 -3.62
CA ALA A 745 -14.74 -25.24 -3.69
C ALA A 745 -15.70 -24.64 -2.66
N SER A 746 -15.25 -23.60 -1.96
CA SER A 746 -16.08 -22.81 -1.04
C SER A 746 -15.83 -21.33 -1.29
N THR A 747 -16.82 -20.50 -1.00
CA THR A 747 -16.70 -19.06 -1.13
C THR A 747 -17.03 -18.37 0.17
N ILE A 748 -16.25 -17.32 0.44
CA ILE A 748 -16.59 -16.31 1.41
C ILE A 748 -16.79 -15.02 0.65
N PHE A 749 -17.97 -14.41 0.74
CA PHE A 749 -18.25 -13.16 0.05
C PHE A 749 -18.91 -12.13 0.96
N THR A 750 -18.60 -10.87 0.69
CA THR A 750 -19.16 -9.73 1.44
C THR A 750 -20.16 -8.97 0.60
N THR A 751 -21.38 -8.84 1.11
CA THR A 751 -22.49 -8.11 0.46
C THR A 751 -22.49 -6.62 0.78
N GLN A 752 -23.26 -5.81 0.03
CA GLN A 752 -23.45 -4.37 0.27
C GLN A 752 -23.81 -4.01 1.72
N ASP A 753 -24.50 -4.92 2.42
CA ASP A 753 -24.91 -4.79 3.81
C ASP A 753 -23.75 -4.94 4.84
N GLY A 754 -22.51 -5.18 4.38
CA GLY A 754 -21.35 -5.40 5.26
C GLY A 754 -21.27 -6.78 5.90
N LEU A 755 -22.18 -7.70 5.52
CA LEU A 755 -22.19 -9.08 6.01
C LEU A 755 -21.30 -9.99 5.16
N SER A 756 -20.53 -10.86 5.81
CA SER A 756 -19.76 -11.95 5.19
C SER A 756 -20.52 -13.27 5.25
N TRP A 757 -20.69 -13.87 4.09
CA TRP A 757 -21.40 -15.14 3.90
C TRP A 757 -20.42 -16.22 3.50
N HIS A 758 -20.65 -17.44 3.98
CA HIS A 758 -19.95 -18.63 3.50
C HIS A 758 -20.92 -19.55 2.76
N SER A 759 -20.54 -19.92 1.54
CA SER A 759 -21.29 -20.85 0.69
C SER A 759 -20.36 -21.94 0.18
N ILE A 760 -20.84 -23.18 0.19
CA ILE A 760 -20.20 -24.28 -0.51
C ILE A 760 -20.53 -24.15 -2.01
N LEU A 761 -19.58 -24.40 -2.89
CA LEU A 761 -19.76 -24.44 -4.34
C LEU A 761 -19.86 -25.89 -4.83
N PRO A 762 -20.37 -26.12 -6.05
CA PRO A 762 -20.26 -27.42 -6.70
C PRO A 762 -18.79 -27.86 -6.82
N ASP A 763 -18.56 -29.15 -6.56
CA ASP A 763 -17.24 -29.75 -6.67
C ASP A 763 -16.72 -29.67 -8.11
N ILE A 764 -15.44 -29.32 -8.26
CA ILE A 764 -14.78 -29.24 -9.55
C ILE A 764 -14.01 -30.54 -9.77
N HIS A 765 -14.47 -31.35 -10.71
CA HIS A 765 -13.81 -32.61 -11.07
C HIS A 765 -12.76 -32.39 -12.14
N VAL A 766 -11.52 -32.79 -11.86
CA VAL A 766 -10.43 -32.82 -12.82
C VAL A 766 -10.36 -34.22 -13.41
N ALA A 767 -10.75 -34.34 -14.68
CA ALA A 767 -10.79 -35.63 -15.37
C ALA A 767 -9.39 -36.02 -15.85
N PHE A 768 -9.10 -37.33 -15.91
CA PHE A 768 -7.80 -37.86 -16.33
C PHE A 768 -7.30 -37.31 -17.69
N GLN A 769 -8.20 -37.12 -18.66
CA GLN A 769 -7.86 -36.55 -19.98
C GLN A 769 -7.40 -35.09 -19.95
N GLN A 770 -7.66 -34.34 -18.87
CA GLN A 770 -7.29 -32.93 -18.77
C GLN A 770 -5.80 -32.74 -18.46
N ASP A 771 -5.11 -33.78 -18.00
CA ASP A 771 -3.66 -33.77 -17.81
C ASP A 771 -2.88 -34.09 -19.10
N PHE A 772 -3.56 -34.43 -20.19
CA PHE A 772 -2.90 -34.89 -21.42
C PHE A 772 -2.17 -33.73 -22.11
N MET A 773 -0.84 -33.81 -22.15
CA MET A 773 -0.01 -32.84 -22.84
C MET A 773 0.69 -33.46 -24.05
N PRO A 774 0.88 -32.70 -25.15
CA PRO A 774 1.80 -33.13 -26.19
C PRO A 774 3.20 -33.16 -25.59
N VAL A 775 4.02 -34.11 -26.03
CA VAL A 775 5.40 -34.23 -25.54
C VAL A 775 6.14 -32.90 -25.74
N PRO A 776 6.81 -32.38 -24.68
CA PRO A 776 7.61 -31.17 -24.77
C PRO A 776 8.83 -31.43 -25.67
N ALA A 777 8.64 -31.25 -26.97
CA ALA A 777 9.65 -31.45 -27.99
C ALA A 777 10.20 -30.08 -28.46
N PRO A 778 11.50 -29.99 -28.80
CA PRO A 778 12.05 -28.80 -29.46
C PRO A 778 11.25 -28.45 -30.72
N PRO A 779 11.03 -27.15 -31.02
CA PRO A 779 10.24 -26.73 -32.18
C PRO A 779 10.85 -27.15 -33.52
N ALA A 780 12.15 -27.49 -33.55
CA ALA A 780 12.86 -28.03 -34.70
C ALA A 780 12.56 -29.52 -34.99
N TRP A 781 11.88 -30.24 -34.09
CA TRP A 781 11.54 -31.64 -34.30
C TRP A 781 10.37 -31.80 -35.28
N GLY A 782 10.67 -32.32 -36.46
CA GLY A 782 9.68 -32.82 -37.40
C GLY A 782 9.03 -34.13 -36.93
N GLN A 783 8.01 -34.57 -37.66
CA GLN A 783 7.24 -35.78 -37.36
C GLN A 783 8.09 -37.06 -37.28
N GLY A 784 9.11 -37.19 -38.14
CA GLY A 784 10.03 -38.33 -38.12
C GLY A 784 10.84 -38.47 -36.83
N SER A 785 11.24 -37.36 -36.20
CA SER A 785 11.96 -37.38 -34.92
C SER A 785 11.07 -37.83 -33.77
N LYS A 786 9.79 -37.39 -33.76
CA LYS A 786 8.80 -37.83 -32.78
C LYS A 786 8.47 -39.32 -32.95
N LEU A 787 8.39 -39.82 -34.18
CA LEU A 787 8.21 -41.25 -34.47
C LEU A 787 9.38 -42.09 -33.94
N ASN A 788 10.61 -41.65 -34.14
CA ASN A 788 11.78 -42.34 -33.62
C ASN A 788 11.79 -42.36 -32.07
N LEU A 789 11.37 -41.26 -31.43
CA LEU A 789 11.20 -41.24 -29.97
C LEU A 789 10.13 -42.25 -29.52
N PHE A 790 8.99 -42.30 -30.21
CA PHE A 790 7.91 -43.23 -29.90
C PHE A 790 8.37 -44.70 -29.97
N GLU A 791 9.06 -45.12 -31.03
CA GLU A 791 9.52 -46.52 -31.13
C GLU A 791 10.53 -46.87 -30.04
N ARG A 792 11.46 -45.96 -29.70
CA ARG A 792 12.42 -46.20 -28.64
C ARG A 792 11.77 -46.34 -27.26
N LEU A 793 10.83 -45.45 -26.93
CA LEU A 793 10.07 -45.54 -25.68
C LEU A 793 9.18 -46.79 -25.66
N TRP A 794 8.61 -47.17 -26.80
CA TRP A 794 7.80 -48.39 -26.91
C TRP A 794 8.64 -49.63 -26.62
N ASP A 795 9.82 -49.75 -27.23
CA ASP A 795 10.74 -50.87 -27.01
C ASP A 795 11.24 -50.92 -25.56
N GLU A 796 11.53 -49.76 -24.96
CA GLU A 796 11.93 -49.63 -23.56
C GLU A 796 10.82 -50.08 -22.60
N PHE A 797 9.58 -49.64 -22.81
CA PHE A 797 8.45 -49.99 -21.94
C PHE A 797 7.99 -51.45 -22.11
N CYS A 798 8.27 -52.05 -23.27
CA CYS A 798 8.05 -53.48 -23.52
C CYS A 798 9.16 -54.36 -22.93
N SER A 799 10.31 -53.79 -22.55
CA SER A 799 11.36 -54.52 -21.85
C SER A 799 10.99 -54.68 -20.37
N GLU A 800 11.20 -55.86 -19.79
CA GLU A 800 10.80 -56.18 -18.41
C GLU A 800 11.70 -55.51 -17.36
N SER A 801 11.72 -54.17 -17.32
CA SER A 801 12.45 -53.41 -16.31
C SER A 801 11.57 -52.32 -15.67
N GLY A 802 11.36 -52.45 -14.35
CA GLY A 802 10.80 -51.41 -13.49
C GLY A 802 9.27 -51.27 -13.52
N ASP A 803 8.79 -50.06 -13.23
CA ASP A 803 7.37 -49.68 -13.12
C ASP A 803 6.61 -49.60 -14.46
N CYS A 804 7.27 -49.94 -15.57
CA CYS A 804 6.68 -49.97 -16.91
C CYS A 804 5.67 -51.11 -17.03
N ALA A 805 4.56 -50.86 -17.73
CA ALA A 805 3.54 -51.86 -17.98
C ALA A 805 2.94 -51.74 -19.39
N THR A 806 2.60 -52.90 -19.95
CA THR A 806 1.88 -53.01 -21.22
C THR A 806 0.50 -53.63 -20.97
N SER A 807 -0.49 -53.19 -21.74
CA SER A 807 -1.87 -53.67 -21.67
C SER A 807 -2.52 -53.64 -23.04
N LEU A 808 -3.61 -54.38 -23.20
CA LEU A 808 -4.41 -54.43 -24.43
C LEU A 808 -5.87 -54.11 -24.09
N PHE A 809 -6.43 -53.09 -24.75
CA PHE A 809 -7.85 -52.77 -24.70
C PHE A 809 -8.50 -53.04 -26.06
N CYS A 810 -9.56 -53.84 -26.09
CA CYS A 810 -10.27 -54.22 -27.31
C CYS A 810 -11.72 -53.72 -27.26
N CYS A 811 -12.20 -53.15 -28.36
CA CYS A 811 -13.61 -52.72 -28.49
C CYS A 811 -14.13 -52.92 -29.91
N GLN A 812 -15.46 -53.03 -30.05
CA GLN A 812 -16.13 -53.15 -31.34
C GLN A 812 -16.47 -51.75 -31.87
N LEU A 813 -15.71 -51.26 -32.85
CA LEU A 813 -15.93 -49.97 -33.50
C LEU A 813 -15.76 -50.13 -35.00
N LYS A 814 -16.63 -49.50 -35.80
CA LYS A 814 -16.48 -49.44 -37.26
C LYS A 814 -15.24 -48.60 -37.62
N GLU A 815 -14.57 -48.93 -38.73
CA GLU A 815 -13.37 -48.22 -39.19
C GLU A 815 -13.59 -46.70 -39.38
N THR A 816 -14.77 -46.30 -39.84
CA THR A 816 -15.14 -44.87 -39.98
C THR A 816 -15.31 -44.16 -38.63
N ALA A 817 -15.84 -44.88 -37.62
CA ALA A 817 -15.99 -44.39 -36.26
C ALA A 817 -14.61 -44.24 -35.59
N LEU A 818 -13.69 -45.19 -35.83
CA LEU A 818 -12.30 -45.12 -35.34
C LEU A 818 -11.58 -43.86 -35.81
N ILE A 819 -11.64 -43.54 -37.11
CA ILE A 819 -11.01 -42.33 -37.66
C ILE A 819 -11.61 -41.07 -37.02
N SER A 820 -12.92 -41.05 -36.78
CA SER A 820 -13.59 -39.93 -36.11
C SER A 820 -13.14 -39.77 -34.64
N LEU A 821 -12.97 -40.88 -33.93
CA LEU A 821 -12.54 -40.92 -32.54
C LEU A 821 -11.10 -40.44 -32.39
N VAL A 822 -10.20 -40.90 -33.27
CA VAL A 822 -8.79 -40.45 -33.29
C VAL A 822 -8.70 -38.96 -33.59
N LYS A 823 -9.45 -38.46 -34.57
CA LYS A 823 -9.48 -37.01 -34.88
C LYS A 823 -10.02 -36.16 -33.75
N LYS A 824 -11.02 -36.66 -33.00
CA LYS A 824 -11.64 -35.91 -31.91
C LYS A 824 -10.78 -35.86 -30.65
N ASN A 825 -10.22 -37.01 -30.24
CA ASN A 825 -9.59 -37.15 -28.92
C ASN A 825 -8.06 -37.21 -28.95
N PHE A 826 -7.45 -37.68 -30.05
CA PHE A 826 -6.02 -37.99 -30.11
C PHE A 826 -5.20 -37.16 -31.12
N LEU A 827 -5.84 -36.33 -31.94
CA LEU A 827 -5.19 -35.53 -32.97
C LEU A 827 -3.97 -34.71 -32.48
N PRO A 828 -4.00 -34.02 -31.32
CA PRO A 828 -2.86 -33.24 -30.83
C PRO A 828 -1.64 -34.10 -30.45
N TYR A 829 -1.86 -35.39 -30.20
CA TYR A 829 -0.89 -36.33 -29.65
C TYR A 829 -0.45 -37.38 -30.68
N LEU A 830 -0.94 -37.28 -31.92
CA LEU A 830 -0.65 -38.21 -32.98
C LEU A 830 0.79 -38.02 -33.50
N VAL A 831 1.52 -39.13 -33.59
CA VAL A 831 2.90 -39.15 -34.07
C VAL A 831 3.01 -39.78 -35.46
N SER A 832 2.17 -40.78 -35.77
CA SER A 832 2.06 -41.35 -37.12
C SER A 832 1.37 -40.40 -38.11
N ASP A 833 1.55 -40.65 -39.41
CA ASP A 833 0.86 -39.88 -40.43
C ASP A 833 -0.65 -40.14 -40.37
N SER A 834 -1.43 -39.07 -40.25
CA SER A 834 -2.89 -39.09 -40.28
C SER A 834 -3.48 -39.74 -41.54
N SER A 835 -2.68 -39.90 -42.60
CA SER A 835 -3.05 -40.57 -43.85
C SER A 835 -2.91 -42.10 -43.81
N SER A 836 -2.16 -42.65 -42.84
CA SER A 836 -1.96 -44.09 -42.69
C SER A 836 -3.22 -44.78 -42.16
N LYS A 837 -3.72 -45.77 -42.90
CA LYS A 837 -4.95 -46.51 -42.56
C LYS A 837 -4.70 -47.75 -41.70
N GLU A 838 -3.45 -48.15 -41.52
CA GLU A 838 -3.09 -49.42 -40.90
C GLU A 838 -2.89 -49.32 -39.37
N GLU A 839 -2.26 -48.24 -38.89
CA GLU A 839 -1.89 -48.09 -37.47
C GLU A 839 -1.75 -46.61 -37.06
N PHE A 840 -2.45 -46.21 -36.00
CA PHE A 840 -2.28 -44.89 -35.38
C PHE A 840 -1.37 -44.99 -34.15
N LYS A 841 -0.33 -44.17 -34.11
CA LYS A 841 0.63 -44.09 -32.99
C LYS A 841 0.43 -42.79 -32.24
N VAL A 842 0.06 -42.88 -30.97
CA VAL A 842 -0.27 -41.74 -30.11
C VAL A 842 0.70 -41.70 -28.94
N LEU A 843 1.30 -40.54 -28.69
CA LEU A 843 2.25 -40.32 -27.61
C LEU A 843 1.78 -39.16 -26.74
N ILE A 844 1.41 -39.46 -25.51
CA ILE A 844 0.88 -38.49 -24.54
C ILE A 844 1.87 -38.36 -23.39
N PHE A 845 2.21 -37.12 -23.06
CA PHE A 845 2.95 -36.78 -21.86
C PHE A 845 1.97 -36.50 -20.71
N LEU A 846 2.24 -37.14 -19.58
CA LEU A 846 1.47 -37.02 -18.34
C LEU A 846 2.39 -36.39 -17.27
N PRO A 847 2.24 -35.09 -16.98
CA PRO A 847 3.08 -34.43 -15.98
C PRO A 847 2.93 -35.09 -14.59
N PRO A 848 4.00 -35.13 -13.77
CA PRO A 848 5.25 -34.39 -13.94
C PRO A 848 6.31 -35.06 -14.83
N GLN A 849 6.25 -36.38 -15.08
CA GLN A 849 7.31 -37.10 -15.81
C GLN A 849 6.88 -38.41 -16.51
N TYR A 850 5.58 -38.73 -16.53
CA TYR A 850 5.07 -40.02 -17.02
C TYR A 850 4.63 -39.94 -18.48
N HIS A 851 4.51 -41.10 -19.13
CA HIS A 851 4.17 -41.21 -20.54
C HIS A 851 3.14 -42.31 -20.78
N MET A 852 2.23 -42.05 -21.73
CA MET A 852 1.27 -43.01 -22.23
C MET A 852 1.43 -43.13 -23.75
N LEU A 853 1.73 -44.35 -24.20
CA LEU A 853 1.86 -44.70 -25.61
C LEU A 853 0.68 -45.59 -26.00
N LEU A 854 0.09 -45.30 -27.16
CA LEU A 854 -0.97 -46.12 -27.75
C LEU A 854 -0.60 -46.51 -29.18
N LYS A 855 -0.71 -47.80 -29.51
CA LYS A 855 -0.78 -48.31 -30.89
C LYS A 855 -2.21 -48.75 -31.16
N ILE A 856 -2.88 -48.07 -32.07
CA ILE A 856 -4.29 -48.29 -32.38
C ILE A 856 -4.40 -48.89 -33.77
N LYS A 857 -4.96 -50.10 -33.87
CA LYS A 857 -5.07 -50.86 -35.12
C LYS A 857 -6.42 -51.56 -35.23
N PHE A 858 -6.94 -51.66 -36.45
CA PHE A 858 -8.14 -52.45 -36.74
C PHE A 858 -7.72 -53.89 -37.09
N LYS A 859 -8.25 -54.89 -36.37
CA LYS A 859 -7.97 -56.31 -36.59
C LYS A 859 -9.25 -57.13 -36.51
N GLU A 860 -9.55 -57.91 -37.55
CA GLU A 860 -10.52 -59.03 -37.53
C GLU A 860 -11.83 -58.72 -36.76
N ASP A 861 -12.49 -57.60 -37.11
CA ASP A 861 -13.74 -57.06 -36.53
C ASP A 861 -13.67 -56.32 -35.17
N ALA A 862 -12.47 -56.06 -34.63
CA ALA A 862 -12.29 -55.24 -33.42
C ALA A 862 -11.17 -54.20 -33.57
N VAL A 863 -11.27 -53.11 -32.82
CA VAL A 863 -10.18 -52.14 -32.66
C VAL A 863 -9.36 -52.53 -31.44
N HIS A 864 -8.05 -52.69 -31.67
CA HIS A 864 -7.07 -52.97 -30.63
C HIS A 864 -6.34 -51.68 -30.27
N PHE A 865 -6.35 -51.33 -28.98
CA PHE A 865 -5.52 -50.31 -28.38
C PHE A 865 -4.44 -51.03 -27.56
N ASP A 866 -3.25 -51.21 -28.15
CA ASP A 866 -2.10 -51.64 -27.37
C ASP A 866 -1.60 -50.41 -26.58
N ILE A 867 -1.44 -50.57 -25.27
CA ILE A 867 -1.09 -49.52 -24.32
C ILE A 867 0.29 -49.84 -23.74
N ALA A 868 1.17 -48.86 -23.69
CA ALA A 868 2.43 -48.94 -22.93
C ALA A 868 2.59 -47.66 -22.08
N THR A 869 2.98 -47.82 -20.82
CA THR A 869 3.20 -46.71 -19.89
C THR A 869 4.36 -47.01 -18.94
N ASP A 870 5.03 -45.98 -18.46
CA ASP A 870 6.10 -46.03 -17.45
C ASP A 870 5.57 -46.08 -16.00
N ASN A 871 4.25 -46.09 -15.80
CA ASN A 871 3.62 -46.26 -14.49
C ASN A 871 2.40 -47.17 -14.56
N TRP A 872 2.55 -48.41 -14.07
CA TRP A 872 1.50 -49.42 -14.05
C TRP A 872 0.20 -48.99 -13.35
N GLN A 873 0.27 -48.07 -12.37
CA GLN A 873 -0.90 -47.59 -11.62
C GLN A 873 -1.85 -46.76 -12.48
N LEU A 874 -1.42 -46.30 -13.67
CA LEU A 874 -2.26 -45.56 -14.61
C LEU A 874 -3.20 -46.46 -15.42
N LEU A 875 -2.91 -47.75 -15.55
CA LEU A 875 -3.67 -48.68 -16.40
C LEU A 875 -5.18 -48.69 -16.12
N PRO A 876 -5.67 -48.68 -14.85
CA PRO A 876 -7.11 -48.60 -14.57
C PRO A 876 -7.75 -47.30 -15.06
N HIS A 877 -7.05 -46.17 -14.92
CA HIS A 877 -7.53 -44.87 -15.38
C HIS A 877 -7.55 -44.78 -16.91
N ILE A 878 -6.51 -45.30 -17.57
CA ILE A 878 -6.44 -45.40 -19.03
C ILE A 878 -7.57 -46.29 -19.56
N SER A 879 -7.79 -47.44 -18.95
CA SER A 879 -8.86 -48.37 -19.35
C SER A 879 -10.25 -47.74 -19.17
N SER A 880 -10.47 -47.02 -18.06
CA SER A 880 -11.72 -46.30 -17.81
C SER A 880 -11.94 -45.17 -18.82
N TYR A 881 -10.89 -44.42 -19.15
CA TYR A 881 -10.93 -43.38 -20.17
C TYR A 881 -11.27 -43.95 -21.55
N LEU A 882 -10.58 -45.02 -21.97
CA LEU A 882 -10.83 -45.69 -23.25
C LEU A 882 -12.28 -46.20 -23.33
N LEU A 883 -12.79 -46.81 -22.26
CA LEU A 883 -14.18 -47.26 -22.17
C LEU A 883 -15.18 -46.11 -22.36
N ILE A 884 -14.95 -44.95 -21.74
CA ILE A 884 -15.82 -43.77 -21.84
C ILE A 884 -15.85 -43.24 -23.28
N ILE A 885 -14.70 -43.11 -23.94
CA ILE A 885 -14.65 -42.58 -25.31
C ILE A 885 -15.16 -43.56 -26.37
N THR A 886 -15.09 -44.87 -26.10
CA THR A 886 -15.58 -45.90 -27.03
C THR A 886 -17.09 -46.16 -26.87
N SER A 887 -17.62 -46.08 -25.65
CA SER A 887 -19.07 -46.23 -25.37
C SER A 887 -19.89 -45.03 -25.83
N SER A 888 -19.38 -43.80 -25.66
CA SER A 888 -20.07 -42.58 -26.09
C SER A 888 -20.27 -42.43 -27.61
N GLN A 889 -19.70 -43.32 -28.43
CA GLN A 889 -19.97 -43.37 -29.88
C GLN A 889 -21.10 -44.33 -30.25
N GLU A 890 -21.50 -45.26 -29.37
CA GLU A 890 -22.66 -46.14 -29.61
C GLU A 890 -23.99 -45.39 -29.55
N ASP A 891 -24.09 -44.36 -28.70
CA ASP A 891 -25.33 -43.57 -28.47
C ASP A 891 -25.70 -42.59 -29.58
N THR A 892 -24.90 -42.45 -30.64
CA THR A 892 -25.21 -41.55 -31.76
C THR A 892 -26.15 -42.17 -32.82
N TYR A 893 -26.57 -43.43 -32.61
CA TYR A 893 -27.55 -44.12 -33.44
C TYR A 893 -28.53 -44.95 -32.58
N SER A 894 -29.33 -44.27 -31.77
CA SER A 894 -30.60 -44.78 -31.24
C SER A 894 -31.68 -43.71 -31.33
#